data_AF-A0A9X1LTB9-F1
#
_entry.id   AF-A0A9X1LTB9-F1
#
_cell.length_a   1.000
_cell.length_b   1.000
_cell.length_c   1.000
_cell.angle_alpha   90.00
_cell.angle_beta   90.00
_cell.angle_gamma   90.00
#
_symmetry.space_group_name_H-M   'P 1'
#
loop_
_entity.id
_entity.type
_entity.pdbx_description
1 polymer ?
#
loop_
_entity_poly.entity_id
_entity_poly.type
_entity_poly.pdbx_seq_one_letter_code
_entity_poly.pdbx_strand_id
1 'polypeptide(L)'
;MHLSLKITAIALTSGLVVGILGAAQPVEAAAQPVAASASSMLPAAPSVGDTYYVDNSSGSNCSDSGTGTDPAGPWCTFTPAAALTLGEGDSLLLARGSAWSQQLAVKMEGASEHPATIGAYGVGAAPRILGNDSGRGIWLTDPDNAVVTGLDIGAKTESGAGALEYGVLVEYTSIGHENLVLEDLSVHDSRTSGIDVHSIVATMVDQTVLDGLTFSGIRTTHNAHGIRVAQDADIGGLSPAPGQAGEKVFRHILVDGIHQLHDDGNQPSPADVPVQIGVGCPDSLALINATDVVVRDSILDGSAGCRTTYGTAAVFLGRLQHVLIANNMIVNTPNTQNSDMVAIDHEAYTSDVTIAGNYFADNYGGAVEYLAIHGELDFSVDNALTSNVFVNNGTSNAIPYPGDGAIAQIGNGPIVRGSVADNLAYEPNGLLNAHLSGSTAGLTTSNNVLTTAADDIFHAAAQYDAKDSRWGYEHTAGTTWSSLPYDPSTSSYGRDGVSIDRFDVTPSPTASAGITWTAPSSGVISLRAFPVAHTDGATVTVTVNDEVVAEAEVGTAGANLTADDVSVRDGDVVRFAVAAGGGEISLAPAIAYTSQSDSTDVVGQWSFSVAGDAGGWTSTVPTSVRRGVVDLTTNGGTTTLDSASKLGLSATASSSLRLTYYNGTDATEGRIYFATNNGGSFSAKDSVAFSINPKSDTGRTAGYHSVLIPLSGNKDWKGKIQQLRISLADATGSFQIDSIELAKPSESGWEFDSAAGWTQNPNAECASGGTASADPVVDVDNTTGAFSTYADINWLSTRMQTFTVSTSRLAQVDFWAYQEGDPKGCLYFRVVKITDETTHKGTTLFTGAVPPSAVSAAGGFVSVYPGLTGLDTSATYGLQILNPYVIPGAGTYGVGYSDDASKPASGSGEYYSVDNGGIWHGPETSRSLKFRTYSAPRIAEQDANAGFTPVAVADGLAGSDGGYEPALRSPSSLEITAASTRYIHIRMNNPDNRQVAYLLFTSAADPTFDRPGDGWPVPEETGGKGVVFALEPGASFHDYTLDMSKVAGWKGTIEQLMIEPGFRWSYRTNGDLGAVWTGKIDYVRLDPGTIDASRR
;
A
#
# COMPACT_ATOMS: atom_id res chain seq x y z
N MET A 1 -28.38 -50.47 -1.03
CA MET A 1 -28.08 -51.91 -1.06
C MET A 1 -26.99 -52.13 -0.02
N HIS A 2 -27.29 -52.90 1.05
CA HIS A 2 -26.44 -53.19 2.24
C HIS A 2 -26.09 -51.96 3.11
N LEU A 3 -26.94 -51.46 4.01
CA LEU A 3 -27.57 -51.99 5.25
C LEU A 3 -26.64 -52.02 6.49
N SER A 4 -27.04 -51.22 7.51
CA SER A 4 -26.91 -51.44 8.97
C SER A 4 -25.54 -51.28 9.65
N LEU A 5 -25.38 -50.77 10.88
CA LEU A 5 -26.32 -50.48 11.97
C LEU A 5 -25.69 -49.48 12.98
N LYS A 6 -26.51 -48.62 13.59
CA LYS A 6 -26.25 -47.87 14.85
C LYS A 6 -26.08 -48.83 16.03
N ILE A 7 -25.23 -48.51 17.03
CA ILE A 7 -25.53 -48.68 18.47
C ILE A 7 -24.82 -47.61 19.31
N THR A 8 -25.61 -46.89 20.11
CA THR A 8 -25.27 -46.09 21.29
C THR A 8 -25.39 -46.97 22.54
N ALA A 9 -24.52 -46.85 23.55
CA ALA A 9 -24.91 -47.08 24.96
C ALA A 9 -23.83 -46.63 25.98
N ILE A 10 -24.30 -45.78 26.91
CA ILE A 10 -23.78 -45.44 28.24
C ILE A 10 -24.11 -46.59 29.22
N ALA A 11 -23.25 -46.90 30.21
CA ALA A 11 -23.65 -47.18 31.61
C ALA A 11 -22.47 -47.48 32.55
N LEU A 12 -22.51 -46.82 33.72
CA LEU A 12 -21.79 -47.09 34.96
C LEU A 12 -22.12 -48.48 35.56
N THR A 13 -21.21 -49.03 36.38
CA THR A 13 -21.40 -49.39 37.82
C THR A 13 -20.13 -50.10 38.34
N SER A 14 -19.42 -49.55 39.33
CA SER A 14 -19.55 -49.81 40.79
C SER A 14 -19.04 -51.19 41.24
N GLY A 15 -17.95 -51.19 42.03
CA GLY A 15 -17.49 -52.33 42.82
C GLY A 15 -16.64 -51.86 44.00
N LEU A 16 -17.31 -51.60 45.13
CA LEU A 16 -16.77 -51.17 46.43
C LEU A 16 -16.66 -52.38 47.37
N VAL A 17 -15.51 -52.59 48.04
CA VAL A 17 -15.39 -53.25 49.37
C VAL A 17 -14.18 -52.64 50.13
N VAL A 18 -14.42 -51.71 51.08
CA VAL A 18 -14.20 -51.79 52.56
C VAL A 18 -12.80 -52.25 52.99
N GLY A 19 -11.90 -51.41 53.53
CA GLY A 19 -11.85 -50.84 54.91
C GLY A 19 -10.72 -51.55 55.70
N ILE A 20 -9.74 -50.88 56.34
CA ILE A 20 -9.80 -50.23 57.65
C ILE A 20 -8.45 -49.51 57.97
N LEU A 21 -8.61 -48.43 58.76
CA LEU A 21 -7.69 -47.52 59.46
C LEU A 21 -6.30 -48.00 59.92
N GLY A 22 -5.38 -47.02 60.03
CA GLY A 22 -4.34 -47.00 61.06
C GLY A 22 -3.32 -45.86 60.90
N ALA A 23 -3.53 -44.74 61.60
CA ALA A 23 -2.51 -43.70 61.80
C ALA A 23 -1.69 -43.98 63.08
N ALA A 24 -0.37 -43.76 63.04
CA ALA A 24 0.44 -43.13 64.10
C ALA A 24 1.96 -43.29 63.80
N GLN A 25 2.70 -42.19 63.91
CA GLN A 25 4.17 -42.09 64.07
C GLN A 25 4.59 -42.59 65.50
N PRO A 26 5.86 -42.56 66.00
CA PRO A 26 7.07 -41.83 65.53
C PRO A 26 8.48 -42.47 65.85
N VAL A 27 9.55 -41.68 65.59
CA VAL A 27 10.87 -41.59 66.29
C VAL A 27 12.09 -42.45 65.88
N GLU A 28 13.16 -41.68 65.55
CA GLU A 28 14.64 -41.82 65.66
C GLU A 28 15.36 -43.18 65.76
N ALA A 29 16.50 -43.27 65.06
CA ALA A 29 17.72 -43.85 65.62
C ALA A 29 18.99 -43.27 64.95
N ALA A 30 19.98 -42.94 65.78
CA ALA A 30 21.24 -42.30 65.43
C ALA A 30 22.41 -43.29 65.25
N ALA A 31 23.31 -42.92 64.31
CA ALA A 31 24.79 -42.96 64.32
C ALA A 31 25.64 -44.27 64.30
N GLN A 32 26.29 -44.47 63.11
CA GLN A 32 27.77 -44.56 62.82
C GLN A 32 28.59 -45.80 63.25
N PRO A 33 29.81 -46.07 62.68
CA PRO A 33 30.40 -45.76 61.35
C PRO A 33 31.24 -46.91 60.71
N VAL A 34 31.52 -46.92 59.38
CA VAL A 34 32.86 -47.26 58.81
C VAL A 34 33.05 -46.64 57.40
N ALA A 35 34.06 -45.77 57.31
CA ALA A 35 34.77 -45.13 56.20
C ALA A 35 34.44 -45.44 54.71
N ALA A 36 34.05 -44.39 53.99
CA ALA A 36 34.34 -44.19 52.56
C ALA A 36 34.85 -42.75 52.36
N SER A 37 35.90 -42.62 51.55
CA SER A 37 36.69 -41.40 51.35
C SER A 37 35.83 -40.20 50.90
N ALA A 38 35.94 -39.09 51.62
CA ALA A 38 35.36 -37.82 51.24
C ALA A 38 36.20 -37.17 50.12
N SER A 39 35.64 -37.09 48.91
CA SER A 39 35.89 -35.95 48.04
C SER A 39 34.87 -34.88 48.42
N SER A 40 35.36 -33.74 48.91
CA SER A 40 34.55 -32.55 49.15
C SER A 40 34.01 -32.03 47.81
N MET A 41 32.75 -32.31 47.48
CA MET A 41 32.00 -31.45 46.56
C MET A 41 31.64 -30.18 47.34
N LEU A 42 32.43 -29.13 47.08
CA LEU A 42 32.05 -27.76 47.40
C LEU A 42 30.73 -27.43 46.66
N PRO A 43 29.88 -26.54 47.20
CA PRO A 43 28.83 -25.93 46.40
C PRO A 43 29.47 -25.25 45.20
N ALA A 44 28.89 -25.41 44.00
CA ALA A 44 29.28 -24.61 42.84
C ALA A 44 29.14 -23.12 43.23
N ALA A 45 30.24 -22.37 43.11
CA ALA A 45 30.17 -20.93 43.19
C ALA A 45 29.30 -20.41 42.03
N PRO A 46 28.55 -19.31 42.18
CA PRO A 46 28.00 -18.64 41.00
C PRO A 46 29.17 -18.28 40.08
N SER A 47 29.15 -18.73 38.81
CA SER A 47 30.04 -18.20 37.79
C SER A 47 29.63 -16.74 37.57
N VAL A 48 30.35 -15.83 38.21
CA VAL A 48 30.24 -14.40 37.92
C VAL A 48 31.08 -14.21 36.66
N GLY A 49 30.46 -14.03 35.50
CA GLY A 49 31.18 -13.66 34.28
C GLY A 49 31.97 -12.36 34.46
N ASP A 50 33.03 -12.19 33.69
CA ASP A 50 33.87 -11.00 33.73
C ASP A 50 33.11 -9.80 33.14
N THR A 51 33.22 -8.64 33.80
CA THR A 51 32.65 -7.38 33.28
C THR A 51 33.75 -6.44 32.83
N TYR A 52 33.69 -6.01 31.58
CA TYR A 52 34.60 -5.08 30.93
C TYR A 52 33.91 -3.73 30.73
N TYR A 53 34.64 -2.63 30.88
CA TYR A 53 34.11 -1.26 30.83
C TYR A 53 34.84 -0.44 29.77
N VAL A 54 34.08 0.33 28.98
CA VAL A 54 34.63 1.28 28.00
C VAL A 54 34.08 2.67 28.28
N ASP A 55 34.96 3.66 28.46
CA ASP A 55 34.61 5.05 28.71
C ASP A 55 35.68 6.04 28.25
N ASN A 56 35.36 6.83 27.23
CA ASN A 56 36.23 7.92 26.76
C ASN A 56 35.86 9.30 27.34
N SER A 57 34.98 9.35 28.34
CA SER A 57 34.58 10.59 28.99
C SER A 57 35.76 11.28 29.68
N SER A 58 35.69 12.62 29.77
CA SER A 58 36.71 13.38 30.45
C SER A 58 36.71 13.04 31.95
N GLY A 59 37.83 12.52 32.45
CA GLY A 59 37.98 12.13 33.86
C GLY A 59 37.78 10.65 34.16
N SER A 60 37.52 9.80 33.15
CA SER A 60 37.35 8.35 33.29
C SER A 60 38.63 7.61 33.71
N ASN A 61 39.81 8.24 33.57
CA ASN A 61 41.13 7.61 33.71
C ASN A 61 41.34 6.39 32.80
N CYS A 62 40.66 6.36 31.64
CA CYS A 62 40.68 5.21 30.76
C CYS A 62 42.10 4.88 30.24
N SER A 63 42.34 3.59 29.94
CA SER A 63 43.57 3.13 29.30
C SER A 63 43.37 1.81 28.55
N ASP A 64 43.60 1.80 27.23
CA ASP A 64 43.53 0.59 26.39
C ASP A 64 44.63 -0.46 26.69
N SER A 65 45.58 -0.13 27.58
CA SER A 65 46.61 -1.06 28.05
C SER A 65 46.24 -1.76 29.36
N GLY A 66 45.16 -1.33 30.01
CA GLY A 66 44.62 -1.94 31.24
C GLY A 66 43.77 -3.17 30.97
N THR A 67 43.28 -3.81 32.03
CA THR A 67 42.41 -5.01 31.92
C THR A 67 40.97 -4.66 31.53
N GLY A 68 40.55 -3.41 31.69
CA GLY A 68 39.18 -2.98 31.40
C GLY A 68 38.14 -3.47 32.41
N THR A 69 38.53 -4.22 33.45
CA THR A 69 37.63 -4.87 34.41
C THR A 69 37.31 -4.05 35.66
N ASP A 70 37.81 -2.81 35.75
CA ASP A 70 37.50 -1.85 36.82
C ASP A 70 36.78 -0.65 36.21
N PRO A 71 35.55 -0.29 36.64
CA PRO A 71 34.84 0.87 36.10
C PRO A 71 35.57 2.20 36.39
N ALA A 72 36.53 2.24 37.34
CA ALA A 72 37.38 3.41 37.59
C ALA A 72 38.66 3.44 36.71
N GLY A 73 38.92 2.37 35.96
CA GLY A 73 39.99 2.24 34.97
C GLY A 73 39.53 1.52 33.70
N PRO A 74 38.51 2.04 33.00
CA PRO A 74 37.94 1.43 31.81
C PRO A 74 38.89 1.52 30.61
N TRP A 75 38.57 0.84 29.51
CA TRP A 75 39.20 1.10 28.22
C TRP A 75 38.71 2.42 27.63
N CYS A 76 39.55 3.06 26.81
CA CYS A 76 39.18 4.28 26.09
C CYS A 76 38.47 3.99 24.77
N THR A 77 38.90 2.91 24.09
CA THR A 77 38.48 2.55 22.74
C THR A 77 37.98 1.12 22.66
N PHE A 78 37.41 0.72 21.52
CA PHE A 78 36.99 -0.66 21.28
C PHE A 78 38.14 -1.59 20.87
N THR A 79 39.37 -1.07 20.74
CA THR A 79 40.53 -1.84 20.30
C THR A 79 40.78 -3.09 21.15
N PRO A 80 40.72 -3.04 22.49
CA PRO A 80 40.90 -4.25 23.30
C PRO A 80 39.75 -5.25 23.13
N ALA A 81 38.50 -4.78 22.93
CA ALA A 81 37.32 -5.61 22.77
C ALA A 81 37.37 -6.48 21.50
N ALA A 82 37.99 -5.99 20.42
CA ALA A 82 38.15 -6.73 19.16
C ALA A 82 38.97 -8.03 19.28
N ALA A 83 39.72 -8.20 20.37
CA ALA A 83 40.49 -9.41 20.65
C ALA A 83 39.81 -10.34 21.69
N LEU A 84 38.63 -9.97 22.19
CA LEU A 84 37.89 -10.75 23.20
C LEU A 84 36.89 -11.70 22.57
N THR A 85 36.68 -12.81 23.28
CA THR A 85 35.46 -13.61 23.22
C THR A 85 34.79 -13.48 24.59
N LEU A 86 33.58 -12.91 24.62
CA LEU A 86 32.74 -12.88 25.80
C LEU A 86 32.11 -14.27 25.96
N GLY A 87 32.40 -14.95 27.06
CA GLY A 87 31.85 -16.25 27.39
C GLY A 87 30.55 -16.18 28.22
N GLU A 88 30.22 -17.31 28.83
CA GLU A 88 29.07 -17.47 29.74
C GLU A 88 29.02 -16.38 30.83
N GLY A 89 28.00 -15.52 30.77
CA GLY A 89 27.76 -14.44 31.73
C GLY A 89 28.68 -13.22 31.62
N ASP A 90 29.63 -13.21 30.69
CA ASP A 90 30.54 -12.07 30.50
C ASP A 90 29.78 -10.84 29.96
N SER A 91 30.23 -9.65 30.33
CA SER A 91 29.59 -8.38 29.94
C SER A 91 30.60 -7.35 29.45
N LEU A 92 30.31 -6.67 28.34
CA LEU A 92 31.01 -5.47 27.87
C LEU A 92 30.07 -4.26 28.01
N LEU A 93 30.38 -3.35 28.94
CA LEU A 93 29.54 -2.22 29.28
C LEU A 93 30.15 -0.89 28.82
N LEU A 94 29.37 -0.13 28.05
CA LEU A 94 29.74 1.17 27.51
C LEU A 94 29.18 2.29 28.42
N ALA A 95 29.99 3.31 28.70
CA ALA A 95 29.56 4.38 29.60
C ALA A 95 28.47 5.26 28.96
N ARG A 96 27.39 5.49 29.72
CA ARG A 96 26.33 6.44 29.35
C ARG A 96 26.90 7.85 29.21
N GLY A 97 26.45 8.56 28.16
CA GLY A 97 26.94 9.89 27.80
C GLY A 97 28.24 9.92 26.98
N SER A 98 28.89 8.78 26.75
CA SER A 98 30.09 8.66 25.91
C SER A 98 29.74 8.34 24.46
N ALA A 99 30.67 8.64 23.54
CA ALA A 99 30.46 8.46 22.10
C ALA A 99 31.75 8.06 21.37
N TRP A 100 31.66 7.10 20.44
CA TRP A 100 32.81 6.57 19.70
C TRP A 100 32.59 6.60 18.19
N SER A 101 33.58 7.13 17.45
CA SER A 101 33.67 7.00 15.98
C SER A 101 34.55 5.80 15.62
N GLN A 102 34.18 4.62 16.12
CA GLN A 102 34.87 3.34 15.88
C GLN A 102 33.85 2.23 15.76
N GLN A 103 34.16 1.22 14.95
CA GLN A 103 33.41 -0.02 14.91
C GLN A 103 33.61 -0.78 16.24
N LEU A 104 32.51 -1.25 16.84
CA LEU A 104 32.54 -2.24 17.91
C LEU A 104 32.47 -3.63 17.29
N ALA A 105 33.53 -4.40 17.42
CA ALA A 105 33.57 -5.80 17.03
C ALA A 105 34.00 -6.65 18.23
N VAL A 106 33.28 -7.72 18.54
CA VAL A 106 33.56 -8.64 19.64
C VAL A 106 32.87 -9.97 19.37
N LYS A 107 33.47 -11.08 19.82
CA LYS A 107 32.83 -12.40 19.76
C LYS A 107 32.01 -12.66 21.01
N MET A 108 30.88 -13.34 20.86
CA MET A 108 29.94 -13.63 21.95
C MET A 108 29.56 -15.11 21.90
N GLU A 109 29.98 -15.87 22.91
CA GLU A 109 29.80 -17.32 23.05
C GLU A 109 29.25 -17.61 24.46
N GLY A 110 28.02 -17.15 24.73
CA GLY A 110 27.36 -17.29 26.02
C GLY A 110 26.73 -18.66 26.24
N ALA A 111 25.87 -18.77 27.25
CA ALA A 111 24.98 -19.92 27.45
C ALA A 111 23.55 -19.47 27.75
N SER A 112 22.56 -20.32 27.49
CA SER A 112 21.13 -19.96 27.61
C SER A 112 20.73 -19.38 28.98
N GLU A 113 21.28 -19.91 30.09
CA GLU A 113 21.00 -19.38 31.44
C GLU A 113 21.87 -18.15 31.79
N HIS A 114 22.96 -17.93 31.05
CA HIS A 114 23.99 -16.92 31.33
C HIS A 114 24.56 -16.37 30.00
N PRO A 115 23.82 -15.48 29.32
CA PRO A 115 24.22 -14.99 28.02
C PRO A 115 25.42 -14.04 28.10
N ALA A 116 26.19 -13.97 27.03
CA ALA A 116 27.18 -12.92 26.85
C ALA A 116 26.44 -11.59 26.56
N THR A 117 26.87 -10.48 27.16
CA THR A 117 26.13 -9.21 27.10
C THR A 117 27.00 -8.05 26.59
N ILE A 118 26.46 -7.25 25.67
CA ILE A 118 26.94 -5.89 25.39
C ILE A 118 25.87 -4.93 25.89
N GLY A 119 26.24 -3.99 26.76
CA GLY A 119 25.27 -3.10 27.39
C GLY A 119 25.80 -1.73 27.75
N ALA A 120 25.03 -1.00 28.56
CA ALA A 120 25.40 0.32 29.06
C ALA A 120 25.61 0.31 30.59
N TYR A 121 26.49 1.17 31.09
CA TYR A 121 26.62 1.44 32.54
C TYR A 121 26.67 2.93 32.86
N GLY A 122 26.44 3.26 34.13
CA GLY A 122 26.41 4.65 34.61
C GLY A 122 25.04 5.30 34.43
N VAL A 123 25.02 6.62 34.30
CA VAL A 123 23.80 7.44 34.24
C VAL A 123 23.83 8.40 33.05
N GLY A 124 22.67 8.78 32.53
CA GLY A 124 22.54 9.73 31.42
C GLY A 124 22.08 9.07 30.12
N ALA A 125 22.33 9.74 28.99
CA ALA A 125 21.96 9.26 27.67
C ALA A 125 22.63 7.92 27.33
N ALA A 126 22.01 7.14 26.43
CA ALA A 126 22.59 5.90 25.93
C ALA A 126 24.00 6.14 25.35
N PRO A 127 24.94 5.18 25.48
CA PRO A 127 26.24 5.27 24.83
C PRO A 127 26.07 5.29 23.31
N ARG A 128 26.84 6.13 22.62
CA ARG A 128 26.65 6.39 21.18
C ARG A 128 27.75 5.79 20.31
N ILE A 129 27.39 5.01 19.30
CA ILE A 129 28.32 4.53 18.27
C ILE A 129 28.04 5.31 16.98
N LEU A 130 29.03 6.06 16.52
CA LEU A 130 28.94 7.02 15.42
C LEU A 130 29.59 6.49 14.13
N GLY A 131 29.47 7.26 13.05
CA GLY A 131 30.12 7.00 11.78
C GLY A 131 31.64 6.83 11.88
N ASN A 132 32.19 5.91 11.08
CA ASN A 132 33.61 5.55 11.04
C ASN A 132 34.00 4.96 9.67
N ASP A 133 35.31 4.78 9.43
CA ASP A 133 35.84 4.36 8.12
C ASP A 133 35.41 2.96 7.67
N SER A 134 34.95 2.09 8.58
CA SER A 134 34.45 0.75 8.22
C SER A 134 33.02 0.76 7.69
N GLY A 135 32.27 1.84 7.93
CA GLY A 135 30.84 1.92 7.65
C GLY A 135 29.95 1.06 8.57
N ARG A 136 30.49 0.44 9.63
CA ARG A 136 29.72 -0.43 10.54
C ARG A 136 29.75 0.11 11.97
N GLY A 137 28.59 0.15 12.63
CA GLY A 137 28.51 0.48 14.05
C GLY A 137 28.96 -0.69 14.91
N ILE A 138 28.16 -1.75 14.96
CA ILE A 138 28.46 -3.02 15.63
C ILE A 138 28.61 -4.12 14.58
N TRP A 139 29.61 -4.98 14.74
CA TRP A 139 29.77 -6.19 13.93
C TRP A 139 29.98 -7.42 14.80
N LEU A 140 29.05 -8.36 14.70
CA LEU A 140 29.10 -9.65 15.38
C LEU A 140 29.23 -10.76 14.35
N THR A 141 30.02 -11.79 14.69
CA THR A 141 30.17 -12.99 13.86
C THR A 141 29.82 -14.20 14.70
N ASP A 142 28.86 -15.00 14.22
CA ASP A 142 28.38 -16.20 14.91
C ASP A 142 28.09 -15.98 16.41
N PRO A 143 27.30 -14.94 16.80
CA PRO A 143 26.95 -14.78 18.21
C PRO A 143 26.05 -15.94 18.65
N ASP A 144 26.32 -16.47 19.83
CA ASP A 144 25.57 -17.59 20.41
C ASP A 144 25.25 -17.25 21.87
N ASN A 145 23.97 -17.38 22.24
CA ASN A 145 23.42 -16.99 23.54
C ASN A 145 23.89 -15.58 23.96
N ALA A 146 23.47 -14.59 23.18
CA ALA A 146 23.99 -13.22 23.22
C ALA A 146 22.90 -12.16 23.39
N VAL A 147 23.20 -11.11 24.16
CA VAL A 147 22.32 -9.95 24.37
C VAL A 147 23.06 -8.65 24.02
N VAL A 148 22.44 -7.79 23.22
CA VAL A 148 22.90 -6.41 22.99
C VAL A 148 21.80 -5.44 23.41
N THR A 149 22.10 -4.54 24.35
CA THR A 149 21.08 -3.73 25.02
C THR A 149 21.47 -2.27 25.29
N GLY A 150 20.51 -1.35 25.16
CA GLY A 150 20.60 0.00 25.71
C GLY A 150 21.56 0.96 25.00
N LEU A 151 21.69 0.86 23.67
CA LEU A 151 22.65 1.63 22.86
C LEU A 151 21.99 2.54 21.82
N ASP A 152 22.67 3.64 21.48
CA ASP A 152 22.34 4.55 20.38
C ASP A 152 23.40 4.38 19.27
N ILE A 153 22.98 4.01 18.07
CA ILE A 153 23.84 3.58 16.96
C ILE A 153 23.41 4.32 15.70
N GLY A 154 24.15 5.34 15.33
CA GLY A 154 23.78 6.16 14.19
C GLY A 154 24.38 7.56 14.21
N ALA A 155 24.59 8.11 13.02
CA ALA A 155 24.98 9.51 12.83
C ALA A 155 24.75 9.95 11.38
N LYS A 156 24.64 11.26 11.18
CA LYS A 156 24.73 11.87 9.85
C LYS A 156 26.14 12.38 9.57
N THR A 157 26.54 12.38 8.31
CA THR A 157 27.73 13.11 7.82
C THR A 157 27.45 14.61 7.80
N GLU A 158 28.48 15.44 7.56
CA GLU A 158 28.30 16.89 7.39
C GLU A 158 27.35 17.26 6.23
N SER A 159 27.23 16.39 5.22
CA SER A 159 26.29 16.57 4.10
C SER A 159 24.86 16.16 4.43
N GLY A 160 24.60 15.63 5.64
CA GLY A 160 23.29 15.15 6.07
C GLY A 160 22.96 13.72 5.66
N ALA A 161 23.87 13.01 5.00
CA ALA A 161 23.67 11.60 4.63
C ALA A 161 23.96 10.68 5.81
N GLY A 162 23.44 9.44 5.78
CA GLY A 162 23.78 8.42 6.78
C GLY A 162 25.29 8.16 6.84
N ALA A 163 25.86 8.15 8.05
CA ALA A 163 27.29 7.98 8.28
C ALA A 163 27.73 6.52 8.40
N LEU A 164 26.77 5.61 8.62
CA LEU A 164 26.99 4.16 8.62
C LEU A 164 26.40 3.55 7.36
N GLU A 165 26.97 2.43 6.92
CA GLU A 165 26.34 1.49 5.99
C GLU A 165 25.41 0.55 6.76
N TYR A 166 25.91 0.00 7.87
CA TYR A 166 25.14 -0.83 8.80
C TYR A 166 25.25 -0.28 10.23
N GLY A 167 24.11 -0.12 10.90
CA GLY A 167 24.09 0.16 12.34
C GLY A 167 24.63 -1.04 13.12
N VAL A 168 23.92 -2.15 13.05
CA VAL A 168 24.29 -3.46 13.62
C VAL A 168 24.33 -4.48 12.48
N LEU A 169 25.48 -5.14 12.31
CA LEU A 169 25.67 -6.22 11.36
C LEU A 169 25.97 -7.51 12.12
N VAL A 170 25.10 -8.51 11.97
CA VAL A 170 25.29 -9.86 12.51
C VAL A 170 25.44 -10.83 11.36
N GLU A 171 26.62 -11.43 11.26
CA GLU A 171 26.95 -12.36 10.17
C GLU A 171 27.15 -13.78 10.72
N TYR A 172 26.32 -14.70 10.29
CA TYR A 172 26.50 -16.13 10.56
C TYR A 172 27.32 -16.79 9.46
N THR A 173 28.44 -17.41 9.86
CA THR A 173 29.38 -18.15 9.00
C THR A 173 29.31 -19.65 9.22
N SER A 174 28.54 -20.09 10.22
CA SER A 174 28.29 -21.48 10.56
C SER A 174 26.83 -21.70 10.97
N ILE A 175 26.41 -22.97 11.11
CA ILE A 175 25.03 -23.35 11.47
C ILE A 175 24.95 -23.78 12.94
N GLY A 176 23.74 -23.73 13.51
CA GLY A 176 23.44 -24.31 14.83
C GLY A 176 23.71 -23.40 16.02
N HIS A 177 23.49 -22.09 15.86
CA HIS A 177 23.56 -21.09 16.93
C HIS A 177 22.20 -20.90 17.59
N GLU A 178 22.20 -20.40 18.83
CA GLU A 178 21.00 -20.22 19.62
C GLU A 178 20.92 -18.81 20.23
N ASN A 179 19.71 -18.29 20.40
CA ASN A 179 19.39 -17.15 21.27
C ASN A 179 20.22 -15.87 21.05
N LEU A 180 19.86 -15.08 20.04
CA LEU A 180 20.30 -13.68 19.91
C LEU A 180 19.17 -12.72 20.32
N VAL A 181 19.46 -11.85 21.29
CA VAL A 181 18.54 -10.80 21.75
C VAL A 181 19.14 -9.43 21.47
N LEU A 182 18.39 -8.62 20.72
CA LEU A 182 18.67 -7.21 20.51
C LEU A 182 17.53 -6.42 21.16
N GLU A 183 17.83 -5.59 22.15
CA GLU A 183 16.80 -4.90 22.93
C GLU A 183 17.17 -3.46 23.31
N ASP A 184 16.17 -2.59 23.47
CA ASP A 184 16.37 -1.17 23.86
C ASP A 184 17.46 -0.46 23.02
N LEU A 185 17.45 -0.68 21.70
CA LEU A 185 18.40 -0.07 20.77
C LEU A 185 17.73 1.05 19.98
N SER A 186 18.44 2.16 19.81
CA SER A 186 18.09 3.22 18.88
C SER A 186 19.07 3.19 17.71
N VAL A 187 18.62 2.72 16.54
CA VAL A 187 19.47 2.51 15.37
C VAL A 187 19.01 3.38 14.20
N HIS A 188 19.86 4.28 13.73
CA HIS A 188 19.43 5.31 12.79
C HIS A 188 20.51 5.75 11.81
N ASP A 189 20.07 6.41 10.74
CA ASP A 189 20.93 7.03 9.73
C ASP A 189 21.91 6.05 9.06
N SER A 190 21.46 4.81 8.79
CA SER A 190 22.24 3.80 8.07
C SER A 190 21.90 3.76 6.57
N ARG A 191 22.92 3.75 5.72
CA ARG A 191 22.76 3.77 4.26
C ARG A 191 22.27 2.45 3.65
N THR A 192 22.41 1.34 4.36
CA THR A 192 21.91 0.02 3.92
C THR A 192 20.90 -0.54 4.91
N SER A 193 21.31 -0.88 6.13
CA SER A 193 20.40 -1.46 7.13
C SER A 193 20.69 -0.87 8.50
N GLY A 194 19.64 -0.55 9.26
CA GLY A 194 19.78 -0.27 10.69
C GLY A 194 20.33 -1.50 11.37
N ILE A 195 19.58 -2.60 11.34
CA ILE A 195 20.00 -3.90 11.84
C ILE A 195 19.91 -4.93 10.71
N ASP A 196 21.01 -5.63 10.43
CA ASP A 196 21.07 -6.72 9.46
C ASP A 196 21.54 -8.01 10.16
N VAL A 197 20.70 -9.03 10.14
CA VAL A 197 21.01 -10.37 10.64
C VAL A 197 20.98 -11.31 9.45
N HIS A 198 22.16 -11.71 8.97
CA HIS A 198 22.26 -12.52 7.76
C HIS A 198 23.15 -13.73 7.93
N SER A 199 22.95 -14.69 7.04
CA SER A 199 23.75 -15.91 6.95
C SER A 199 24.44 -15.99 5.60
N ILE A 200 25.75 -16.23 5.63
CA ILE A 200 26.59 -16.46 4.45
C ILE A 200 27.04 -17.92 4.31
N VAL A 201 26.53 -18.81 5.17
CA VAL A 201 26.81 -20.24 5.11
C VAL A 201 25.79 -20.95 4.22
N ALA A 202 26.26 -21.79 3.30
CA ALA A 202 25.38 -22.63 2.48
C ALA A 202 24.68 -23.69 3.36
N THR A 203 23.38 -23.86 3.18
CA THR A 203 22.54 -24.74 4.01
C THR A 203 21.75 -25.73 3.17
N MET A 204 21.14 -26.72 3.83
CA MET A 204 20.09 -27.57 3.28
C MET A 204 18.74 -27.16 3.88
N VAL A 205 17.64 -27.47 3.18
CA VAL A 205 16.26 -27.14 3.61
C VAL A 205 15.85 -27.63 5.02
N ASP A 206 16.59 -28.58 5.61
CA ASP A 206 16.35 -29.12 6.95
C ASP A 206 17.32 -28.58 8.02
N GLN A 207 18.20 -27.64 7.67
CA GLN A 207 19.20 -27.06 8.57
C GLN A 207 18.78 -25.67 9.06
N THR A 208 19.20 -25.36 10.29
CA THR A 208 18.95 -24.08 10.96
C THR A 208 20.28 -23.41 11.28
N VAL A 209 20.37 -22.13 10.94
CA VAL A 209 21.51 -21.28 11.28
C VAL A 209 21.36 -20.74 12.69
N LEU A 210 20.19 -20.16 12.99
CA LEU A 210 19.87 -19.58 14.28
C LEU A 210 18.50 -20.03 14.76
N ASP A 211 18.45 -20.55 15.98
CA ASP A 211 17.24 -20.86 16.72
C ASP A 211 17.07 -19.86 17.89
N GLY A 212 16.07 -18.99 17.82
CA GLY A 212 15.82 -17.94 18.81
C GLY A 212 16.45 -16.60 18.42
N LEU A 213 15.64 -15.69 17.86
CA LEU A 213 16.02 -14.32 17.53
C LEU A 213 14.97 -13.36 18.10
N THR A 214 15.37 -12.45 18.97
CA THR A 214 14.46 -11.47 19.57
C THR A 214 14.89 -10.04 19.27
N PHE A 215 13.94 -9.24 18.80
CA PHE A 215 14.01 -7.79 18.73
C PHE A 215 12.99 -7.22 19.70
N SER A 216 13.41 -6.49 20.73
CA SER A 216 12.48 -5.90 21.71
C SER A 216 12.75 -4.42 21.96
N GLY A 217 11.73 -3.56 21.85
CA GLY A 217 11.89 -2.14 22.15
C GLY A 217 12.89 -1.43 21.23
N ILE A 218 13.00 -1.87 19.97
CA ILE A 218 13.91 -1.29 18.99
C ILE A 218 13.30 -0.02 18.40
N ARG A 219 14.10 1.05 18.31
CA ARG A 219 13.76 2.26 17.57
C ARG A 219 14.62 2.33 16.32
N THR A 220 14.00 2.33 15.14
CA THR A 220 14.69 2.53 13.86
C THR A 220 14.19 3.79 13.16
N THR A 221 15.10 4.57 12.58
CA THR A 221 14.70 5.74 11.78
C THR A 221 15.75 6.15 10.76
N HIS A 222 15.30 6.66 9.61
CA HIS A 222 16.17 7.16 8.55
C HIS A 222 17.22 6.14 8.06
N ASN A 223 16.93 4.85 8.19
CA ASN A 223 17.71 3.80 7.57
C ASN A 223 17.14 3.48 6.19
N ALA A 224 17.90 2.80 5.33
CA ALA A 224 17.36 2.27 4.07
C ALA A 224 16.46 1.05 4.32
N HIS A 225 16.97 0.04 5.02
CA HIS A 225 16.20 -0.96 5.74
C HIS A 225 16.24 -0.65 7.24
N GLY A 226 15.12 -0.76 7.95
CA GLY A 226 15.12 -0.71 9.41
C GLY A 226 15.77 -1.95 10.00
N ILE A 227 15.14 -3.11 9.76
CA ILE A 227 15.60 -4.43 10.20
C ILE A 227 15.51 -5.42 9.03
N ARG A 228 16.58 -6.17 8.79
CA ARG A 228 16.62 -7.24 7.79
C ARG A 228 17.08 -8.57 8.42
N VAL A 229 16.35 -9.64 8.13
CA VAL A 229 16.72 -11.02 8.42
C VAL A 229 16.72 -11.82 7.12
N ALA A 230 17.87 -12.37 6.72
CA ALA A 230 17.97 -13.06 5.43
C ALA A 230 19.07 -14.11 5.32
N GLN A 231 18.87 -15.03 4.38
CA GLN A 231 19.88 -15.97 3.91
C GLN A 231 20.49 -15.46 2.60
N ASP A 232 21.79 -15.17 2.59
CA ASP A 232 22.49 -14.65 1.41
C ASP A 232 23.23 -15.75 0.63
N ALA A 233 23.43 -16.93 1.23
CA ALA A 233 24.06 -18.09 0.59
C ALA A 233 23.04 -19.14 0.10
N ASP A 234 23.46 -20.02 -0.82
CA ASP A 234 22.60 -21.03 -1.43
C ASP A 234 21.95 -21.98 -0.42
N ILE A 235 20.66 -22.31 -0.65
CA ILE A 235 19.93 -23.36 0.05
C ILE A 235 19.74 -24.56 -0.88
N GLY A 236 20.27 -25.72 -0.49
CA GLY A 236 20.14 -26.98 -1.22
C GLY A 236 18.85 -27.74 -0.88
N GLY A 237 18.24 -28.36 -1.89
CA GLY A 237 17.09 -29.27 -1.69
C GLY A 237 15.71 -28.60 -1.76
N LEU A 238 15.63 -27.39 -2.30
CA LEU A 238 14.38 -26.62 -2.41
C LEU A 238 13.30 -27.33 -3.23
N SER A 239 12.06 -27.19 -2.76
CA SER A 239 10.83 -27.63 -3.42
C SER A 239 9.73 -26.60 -3.17
N PRO A 240 8.81 -26.38 -4.12
CA PRO A 240 7.71 -25.42 -3.99
C PRO A 240 6.58 -26.00 -3.10
N ALA A 241 6.91 -26.32 -1.86
CA ALA A 241 5.97 -26.84 -0.87
C ALA A 241 6.30 -26.27 0.51
N PRO A 242 5.28 -25.96 1.34
CA PRO A 242 5.47 -25.52 2.71
C PRO A 242 6.45 -26.41 3.49
N GLY A 243 7.44 -25.77 4.13
CA GLY A 243 8.48 -26.42 4.91
C GLY A 243 9.61 -27.05 4.10
N GLN A 244 9.61 -26.85 2.77
CA GLN A 244 10.65 -27.24 1.82
C GLN A 244 11.14 -26.07 0.94
N ALA A 245 10.63 -24.86 1.15
CA ALA A 245 11.04 -23.67 0.41
C ALA A 245 12.18 -22.89 1.11
N GLY A 246 12.82 -23.47 2.13
CA GLY A 246 13.98 -22.87 2.81
C GLY A 246 13.58 -21.94 3.95
N GLU A 247 12.44 -22.20 4.58
CA GLU A 247 11.86 -21.41 5.68
C GLU A 247 12.54 -21.68 7.03
N LYS A 248 13.47 -22.64 7.12
CA LYS A 248 14.02 -23.14 8.40
C LYS A 248 15.40 -22.61 8.77
N VAL A 249 15.90 -21.63 8.02
CA VAL A 249 17.23 -21.03 8.27
C VAL A 249 17.21 -20.29 9.61
N PHE A 250 16.19 -19.48 9.85
CA PHE A 250 15.95 -18.79 11.11
C PHE A 250 14.67 -19.33 11.76
N ARG A 251 14.71 -19.62 13.05
CA ARG A 251 13.58 -20.19 13.79
C ARG A 251 13.28 -19.37 15.04
N HIS A 252 12.01 -19.35 15.45
CA HIS A 252 11.55 -18.70 16.67
C HIS A 252 11.97 -17.23 16.73
N ILE A 253 11.51 -16.46 15.74
CA ILE A 253 11.75 -15.01 15.68
C ILE A 253 10.64 -14.30 16.44
N LEU A 254 11.01 -13.44 17.40
CA LEU A 254 10.11 -12.52 18.06
C LEU A 254 10.51 -11.08 17.74
N VAL A 255 9.61 -10.33 17.12
CA VAL A 255 9.69 -8.87 16.95
C VAL A 255 8.60 -8.27 17.84
N ASP A 256 9.02 -7.58 18.89
CA ASP A 256 8.13 -7.12 19.95
C ASP A 256 8.39 -5.64 20.28
N GLY A 257 7.36 -4.80 20.17
CA GLY A 257 7.49 -3.40 20.59
C GLY A 257 8.46 -2.56 19.75
N ILE A 258 8.63 -2.84 18.45
CA ILE A 258 9.50 -1.99 17.62
C ILE A 258 8.79 -0.69 17.23
N HIS A 259 9.54 0.40 17.15
CA HIS A 259 9.06 1.70 16.70
C HIS A 259 9.93 2.21 15.56
N GLN A 260 9.44 1.99 14.36
CA GLN A 260 10.11 2.33 13.11
C GLN A 260 9.48 3.58 12.51
N LEU A 261 10.33 4.59 12.23
CA LEU A 261 9.92 5.91 11.79
C LEU A 261 10.74 6.39 10.60
N HIS A 262 10.10 6.70 9.47
CA HIS A 262 10.74 7.41 8.36
C HIS A 262 12.04 6.75 7.85
N ASP A 263 12.01 5.44 7.57
CA ASP A 263 13.14 4.76 6.92
C ASP A 263 13.26 5.17 5.45
N ASP A 264 13.78 6.37 5.25
CA ASP A 264 14.02 7.04 3.97
C ASP A 264 15.51 7.04 3.59
N GLY A 265 16.36 6.35 4.36
CA GLY A 265 17.80 6.29 4.16
C GLY A 265 18.51 7.66 4.19
N ASN A 266 17.84 8.72 4.68
CA ASN A 266 18.21 10.13 4.48
C ASN A 266 18.35 10.54 2.99
N GLN A 267 17.59 9.90 2.09
CA GLN A 267 17.66 10.14 0.64
C GLN A 267 16.34 10.67 0.08
N PRO A 268 16.19 12.00 -0.08
CA PRO A 268 14.94 12.61 -0.50
C PRO A 268 14.63 12.48 -2.00
N SER A 269 15.54 11.93 -2.81
CA SER A 269 15.45 11.93 -4.29
C SER A 269 15.89 10.60 -4.91
N PRO A 270 15.18 10.07 -5.92
CA PRO A 270 15.57 8.84 -6.61
C PRO A 270 16.92 8.96 -7.35
N ALA A 271 17.34 10.18 -7.70
CA ALA A 271 18.62 10.42 -8.39
C ALA A 271 19.84 10.31 -7.46
N ASP A 272 19.62 10.39 -6.15
CA ASP A 272 20.66 10.34 -5.11
C ASP A 272 20.81 8.95 -4.50
N VAL A 273 19.93 7.99 -4.88
CA VAL A 273 20.07 6.58 -4.52
C VAL A 273 21.24 6.00 -5.30
N PRO A 274 22.37 5.67 -4.64
CA PRO A 274 23.54 5.18 -5.35
C PRO A 274 23.23 3.85 -6.04
N VAL A 275 23.67 3.70 -7.30
CA VAL A 275 23.69 2.44 -8.06
C VAL A 275 24.42 1.30 -7.32
N GLN A 276 25.15 1.61 -6.25
CA GLN A 276 25.90 0.66 -5.42
C GLN A 276 25.08 -0.11 -4.38
N ILE A 277 23.81 0.23 -4.13
CA ILE A 277 22.94 -0.64 -3.30
C ILE A 277 22.42 -1.73 -4.24
N GLY A 278 23.15 -2.85 -4.35
CA GLY A 278 22.80 -4.00 -5.20
C GLY A 278 21.46 -4.68 -4.85
N VAL A 279 20.72 -4.16 -3.86
CA VAL A 279 19.40 -4.61 -3.40
C VAL A 279 18.35 -3.47 -3.33
N GLY A 280 18.69 -2.23 -3.72
CA GLY A 280 17.79 -1.08 -3.53
C GLY A 280 17.46 -0.80 -2.06
N CYS A 281 16.58 0.17 -1.81
CA CYS A 281 15.98 0.42 -0.49
C CYS A 281 14.48 0.07 -0.52
N PRO A 282 14.09 -1.21 -0.62
CA PRO A 282 12.69 -1.54 -0.76
C PRO A 282 11.97 -1.51 0.60
N ASP A 283 12.50 -2.17 1.63
CA ASP A 283 11.65 -2.61 2.75
C ASP A 283 12.15 -2.23 4.12
N SER A 284 11.21 -1.96 5.01
CA SER A 284 11.53 -1.38 6.31
C SER A 284 11.81 -2.49 7.34
N LEU A 285 10.90 -3.47 7.48
CA LEU A 285 11.14 -4.76 8.16
C LEU A 285 11.12 -5.90 7.13
N ALA A 286 12.27 -6.50 6.84
CA ALA A 286 12.37 -7.60 5.89
C ALA A 286 12.64 -8.93 6.60
N LEU A 287 11.71 -9.88 6.47
CA LEU A 287 11.79 -11.21 7.08
C LEU A 287 11.83 -12.27 5.99
N ILE A 288 12.98 -12.96 5.90
CA ILE A 288 13.25 -13.91 4.82
C ILE A 288 13.79 -15.22 5.39
N ASN A 289 13.33 -16.36 4.86
CA ASN A 289 13.83 -17.70 5.20
C ASN A 289 13.64 -18.12 6.67
N ALA A 290 12.47 -17.77 7.23
CA ALA A 290 12.19 -17.97 8.65
C ALA A 290 10.89 -18.71 8.94
N THR A 291 10.81 -19.34 10.10
CA THR A 291 9.61 -20.03 10.57
C THR A 291 9.41 -19.88 12.06
N ASP A 292 8.16 -19.98 12.50
CA ASP A 292 7.74 -19.71 13.87
C ASP A 292 8.08 -18.24 14.23
N VAL A 293 7.44 -17.32 13.50
CA VAL A 293 7.70 -15.88 13.57
C VAL A 293 6.52 -15.18 14.25
N VAL A 294 6.81 -14.31 15.21
CA VAL A 294 5.81 -13.43 15.85
C VAL A 294 6.26 -11.99 15.69
N VAL A 295 5.39 -11.15 15.13
CA VAL A 295 5.55 -9.69 15.07
C VAL A 295 4.38 -9.07 15.81
N ARG A 296 4.62 -8.40 16.93
CA ARG A 296 3.55 -7.77 17.72
C ARG A 296 3.95 -6.46 18.37
N ASP A 297 2.93 -5.75 18.82
CA ASP A 297 3.03 -4.54 19.65
C ASP A 297 3.90 -3.43 19.02
N SER A 298 4.02 -3.46 17.68
CA SER A 298 4.96 -2.65 16.94
C SER A 298 4.27 -1.53 16.16
N ILE A 299 5.00 -0.43 15.94
CA ILE A 299 4.59 0.74 15.16
C ILE A 299 5.55 0.91 14.00
N LEU A 300 5.03 0.85 12.79
CA LEU A 300 5.71 1.12 11.54
C LEU A 300 5.01 2.32 10.90
N ASP A 301 5.62 3.51 10.99
CA ASP A 301 5.01 4.77 10.54
C ASP A 301 5.94 5.51 9.58
N GLY A 302 5.47 5.79 8.36
CA GLY A 302 6.32 6.36 7.31
C GLY A 302 7.46 5.42 6.91
N SER A 303 7.23 4.12 7.04
CA SER A 303 8.20 3.06 6.73
C SER A 303 8.45 2.97 5.22
N ALA A 304 9.62 2.44 4.83
CA ALA A 304 10.02 2.25 3.44
C ALA A 304 9.91 3.53 2.58
N GLY A 305 10.49 4.64 3.06
CA GLY A 305 10.36 5.98 2.46
C GLY A 305 11.33 6.32 1.35
N CYS A 306 12.22 5.40 0.99
CA CYS A 306 13.22 5.62 -0.04
C CYS A 306 12.59 5.61 -1.43
N ARG A 307 12.88 6.65 -2.24
CA ARG A 307 12.40 6.66 -3.63
C ARG A 307 13.23 5.72 -4.50
N THR A 308 12.60 4.70 -5.08
CA THR A 308 13.27 3.63 -5.84
C THR A 308 12.44 3.24 -7.06
N THR A 309 13.05 2.49 -7.99
CA THR A 309 12.35 1.88 -9.14
C THR A 309 11.82 0.47 -8.83
N TYR A 310 12.21 -0.10 -7.68
CA TYR A 310 11.76 -1.40 -7.17
C TYR A 310 10.60 -1.24 -6.19
N GLY A 311 9.89 -2.32 -5.89
CA GLY A 311 8.87 -2.38 -4.85
C GLY A 311 9.32 -1.83 -3.51
N THR A 312 8.40 -1.31 -2.71
CA THR A 312 8.67 -0.91 -1.31
C THR A 312 7.55 -1.36 -0.40
N ALA A 313 7.90 -1.99 0.73
CA ALA A 313 6.95 -2.42 1.75
C ALA A 313 7.40 -2.03 3.17
N ALA A 314 6.44 -1.67 4.03
CA ALA A 314 6.77 -1.50 5.45
C ALA A 314 7.23 -2.83 6.06
N VAL A 315 6.60 -3.94 5.68
CA VAL A 315 6.97 -5.31 6.04
C VAL A 315 7.03 -6.18 4.79
N PHE A 316 8.18 -6.83 4.56
CA PHE A 316 8.39 -7.76 3.46
C PHE A 316 8.48 -9.20 3.97
N LEU A 317 7.74 -10.10 3.31
CA LEU A 317 7.61 -11.52 3.70
C LEU A 317 8.04 -12.44 2.55
N GLY A 318 9.17 -13.14 2.70
CA GLY A 318 9.67 -14.09 1.70
C GLY A 318 10.09 -15.43 2.30
N ARG A 319 9.55 -16.54 1.80
CA ARG A 319 9.90 -17.90 2.30
C ARG A 319 9.66 -18.04 3.80
N LEU A 320 8.42 -17.80 4.22
CA LEU A 320 8.00 -17.84 5.62
C LEU A 320 6.95 -18.91 5.92
N GLN A 321 7.01 -19.48 7.12
CA GLN A 321 6.04 -20.46 7.60
C GLN A 321 5.71 -20.28 9.09
N HIS A 322 4.43 -20.42 9.47
CA HIS A 322 3.93 -20.24 10.85
C HIS A 322 4.24 -18.84 11.37
N VAL A 323 3.52 -17.86 10.85
CA VAL A 323 3.75 -16.44 11.15
C VAL A 323 2.52 -15.86 11.83
N LEU A 324 2.71 -15.15 12.94
CA LEU A 324 1.69 -14.33 13.59
C LEU A 324 2.13 -12.86 13.57
N ILE A 325 1.40 -12.02 12.84
CA ILE A 325 1.56 -10.56 12.86
C ILE A 325 0.34 -10.01 13.60
N ALA A 326 0.50 -9.60 14.85
CA ALA A 326 -0.61 -9.27 15.74
C ALA A 326 -0.51 -7.91 16.44
N ASN A 327 -1.62 -7.18 16.51
CA ASN A 327 -1.75 -5.93 17.29
C ASN A 327 -0.71 -4.85 16.95
N ASN A 328 -0.29 -4.76 15.69
CA ASN A 328 0.64 -3.73 15.21
C ASN A 328 -0.10 -2.53 14.62
N MET A 329 0.58 -1.39 14.54
CA MET A 329 0.18 -0.25 13.71
C MET A 329 1.12 -0.15 12.51
N ILE A 330 0.59 -0.26 11.29
CA ILE A 330 1.37 -0.13 10.05
C ILE A 330 0.71 0.95 9.20
N VAL A 331 1.29 2.15 9.21
CA VAL A 331 0.62 3.37 8.75
C VAL A 331 1.54 4.25 7.92
N ASN A 332 0.93 5.07 7.06
CA ASN A 332 1.59 6.13 6.31
C ASN A 332 2.79 5.67 5.46
N THR A 333 2.84 4.43 4.93
CA THR A 333 3.84 4.09 3.91
C THR A 333 3.78 5.14 2.80
N PRO A 334 4.87 5.84 2.47
CA PRO A 334 4.81 7.05 1.68
C PRO A 334 4.87 6.78 0.18
N ASN A 335 4.65 7.83 -0.61
CA ASN A 335 4.86 7.81 -2.06
C ASN A 335 6.35 7.74 -2.43
N THR A 336 6.83 6.55 -2.76
CA THR A 336 8.20 6.28 -3.21
C THR A 336 8.38 6.23 -4.73
N GLN A 337 7.30 6.48 -5.48
CA GLN A 337 7.21 6.43 -6.95
C GLN A 337 7.51 5.06 -7.63
N ASN A 338 7.40 3.95 -6.90
CA ASN A 338 7.44 2.56 -7.43
C ASN A 338 6.06 1.85 -7.48
N SER A 339 6.07 0.54 -7.78
CA SER A 339 4.89 -0.32 -8.01
C SER A 339 4.04 -0.65 -6.78
N ASP A 340 4.58 -0.59 -5.57
CA ASP A 340 3.96 -1.27 -4.43
C ASP A 340 3.52 -0.24 -3.37
N MET A 341 4.47 0.31 -2.60
CA MET A 341 4.22 1.26 -1.49
C MET A 341 3.27 0.69 -0.41
N VAL A 342 3.35 -0.61 -0.18
CA VAL A 342 2.38 -1.34 0.63
C VAL A 342 2.78 -1.39 2.11
N ALA A 343 1.83 -1.70 2.98
CA ALA A 343 2.17 -2.00 4.37
C ALA A 343 2.81 -3.39 4.49
N ILE A 344 2.16 -4.45 4.00
CA ILE A 344 2.71 -5.81 3.98
C ILE A 344 2.78 -6.31 2.55
N ASP A 345 3.97 -6.77 2.15
CA ASP A 345 4.19 -7.46 0.89
C ASP A 345 4.47 -8.95 1.13
N HIS A 346 3.51 -9.80 0.74
CA HIS A 346 3.74 -11.23 0.56
C HIS A 346 4.41 -11.48 -0.78
N GLU A 347 5.74 -11.45 -0.79
CA GLU A 347 6.54 -11.59 -2.01
C GLU A 347 6.38 -12.99 -2.64
N ALA A 348 6.74 -14.05 -1.89
CA ALA A 348 6.75 -15.43 -2.42
C ALA A 348 6.93 -16.49 -1.32
N TYR A 349 6.48 -17.72 -1.59
CA TYR A 349 6.67 -18.92 -0.77
C TYR A 349 6.24 -18.75 0.70
N THR A 350 5.05 -18.19 0.92
CA THR A 350 4.52 -17.94 2.26
C THR A 350 3.45 -18.98 2.62
N SER A 351 3.42 -19.43 3.87
CA SER A 351 2.35 -20.32 4.35
C SER A 351 2.04 -20.13 5.81
N ASP A 352 0.78 -20.35 6.18
CA ASP A 352 0.31 -20.23 7.56
C ASP A 352 0.69 -18.87 8.18
N VAL A 353 0.33 -17.80 7.47
CA VAL A 353 0.51 -16.41 7.93
C VAL A 353 -0.82 -15.88 8.44
N THR A 354 -0.86 -15.61 9.75
CA THR A 354 -1.99 -14.98 10.43
C THR A 354 -1.68 -13.51 10.68
N ILE A 355 -2.43 -12.62 10.05
CA ILE A 355 -2.40 -11.17 10.26
C ILE A 355 -3.65 -10.82 11.07
N ALA A 356 -3.50 -10.47 12.35
CA ALA A 356 -4.65 -10.30 13.22
C ALA A 356 -4.61 -9.12 14.20
N GLY A 357 -5.73 -8.40 14.36
CA GLY A 357 -5.81 -7.28 15.32
C GLY A 357 -4.96 -6.05 14.96
N ASN A 358 -4.41 -5.98 13.74
CA ASN A 358 -3.56 -4.86 13.34
C ASN A 358 -4.38 -3.66 12.86
N TYR A 359 -3.78 -2.47 12.93
CA TYR A 359 -4.31 -1.22 12.41
C TYR A 359 -3.50 -0.77 11.20
N PHE A 360 -4.15 -0.75 10.04
CA PHE A 360 -3.59 -0.28 8.76
C PHE A 360 -4.27 1.02 8.37
N ALA A 361 -3.51 2.10 8.24
CA ALA A 361 -4.09 3.38 7.87
C ALA A 361 -3.20 4.22 6.98
N ASP A 362 -3.84 4.87 5.99
CA ASP A 362 -3.24 5.88 5.13
C ASP A 362 -1.93 5.42 4.44
N ASN A 363 -1.77 4.10 4.26
CA ASN A 363 -0.69 3.57 3.45
C ASN A 363 -0.94 3.96 1.99
N TYR A 364 0.11 4.44 1.34
CA TYR A 364 -0.01 4.97 0.00
C TYR A 364 -0.45 3.87 -0.98
N GLY A 365 0.18 2.68 -0.93
CA GLY A 365 -0.27 1.45 -1.57
C GLY A 365 -1.27 0.66 -0.71
N GLY A 366 -1.56 -0.58 -1.10
CA GLY A 366 -2.44 -1.48 -0.34
C GLY A 366 -1.94 -1.80 1.07
N ALA A 367 -2.83 -2.24 1.96
CA ALA A 367 -2.45 -2.67 3.30
C ALA A 367 -1.73 -4.03 3.28
N VAL A 368 -2.30 -5.00 2.58
CA VAL A 368 -1.72 -6.33 2.39
C VAL A 368 -1.75 -6.69 0.91
N GLU A 369 -0.57 -6.85 0.34
CA GLU A 369 -0.39 -7.31 -1.03
C GLU A 369 0.06 -8.76 -1.04
N TYR A 370 -0.56 -9.56 -1.91
CA TYR A 370 -0.10 -10.88 -2.29
C TYR A 370 0.46 -10.85 -3.70
N LEU A 371 1.78 -10.85 -3.79
CA LEU A 371 2.48 -10.79 -5.06
C LEU A 371 2.53 -12.19 -5.67
N ALA A 372 1.85 -12.35 -6.79
CA ALA A 372 1.66 -13.63 -7.48
C ALA A 372 2.33 -13.57 -8.87
N ILE A 373 3.62 -13.20 -8.92
CA ILE A 373 4.35 -12.99 -10.19
C ILE A 373 5.50 -13.97 -10.43
N HIS A 374 5.82 -14.84 -9.46
CA HIS A 374 6.99 -15.73 -9.51
C HIS A 374 6.76 -17.06 -10.24
N GLY A 375 5.64 -17.18 -10.96
CA GLY A 375 5.30 -18.34 -11.78
C GLY A 375 4.66 -19.51 -11.02
N GLU A 376 4.52 -20.65 -11.68
CA GLU A 376 3.73 -21.81 -11.18
C GLU A 376 4.35 -22.56 -9.99
N LEU A 377 5.60 -22.24 -9.62
CA LEU A 377 6.30 -22.88 -8.49
C LEU A 377 6.19 -22.05 -7.19
N ASP A 378 5.53 -20.90 -7.22
CA ASP A 378 5.30 -20.10 -6.03
C ASP A 378 4.01 -20.55 -5.30
N PHE A 379 3.88 -20.20 -4.02
CA PHE A 379 2.68 -20.42 -3.23
C PHE A 379 2.51 -19.35 -2.14
N SER A 380 1.24 -18.99 -1.90
CA SER A 380 0.81 -18.30 -0.68
C SER A 380 -0.47 -18.96 -0.18
N VAL A 381 -0.37 -19.76 0.88
CA VAL A 381 -1.44 -20.67 1.31
C VAL A 381 -1.66 -20.68 2.81
N ASP A 382 -2.87 -21.07 3.22
CA ASP A 382 -3.27 -21.19 4.63
C ASP A 382 -3.16 -19.85 5.39
N ASN A 383 -3.32 -18.72 4.68
CA ASN A 383 -3.26 -17.40 5.28
C ASN A 383 -4.58 -17.03 5.96
N ALA A 384 -4.52 -16.19 6.99
CA ALA A 384 -5.68 -15.64 7.67
C ALA A 384 -5.50 -14.15 7.97
N LEU A 385 -6.48 -13.34 7.57
CA LEU A 385 -6.56 -11.93 7.95
C LEU A 385 -7.80 -11.75 8.81
N THR A 386 -7.63 -11.51 10.11
CA THR A 386 -8.76 -11.45 11.04
C THR A 386 -8.71 -10.38 12.11
N SER A 387 -9.87 -9.81 12.45
CA SER A 387 -9.96 -8.77 13.49
C SER A 387 -9.09 -7.52 13.22
N ASN A 388 -8.63 -7.30 11.99
CA ASN A 388 -7.85 -6.12 11.62
C ASN A 388 -8.76 -4.93 11.35
N VAL A 389 -8.15 -3.75 11.35
CA VAL A 389 -8.79 -2.48 10.98
C VAL A 389 -8.05 -1.88 9.78
N PHE A 390 -8.80 -1.54 8.75
CA PHE A 390 -8.30 -0.93 7.52
C PHE A 390 -8.94 0.45 7.30
N VAL A 391 -8.14 1.50 7.14
CA VAL A 391 -8.62 2.86 6.92
C VAL A 391 -7.83 3.53 5.79
N ASN A 392 -8.48 3.83 4.67
CA ASN A 392 -7.91 4.60 3.55
C ASN A 392 -6.64 4.03 2.87
N ASN A 393 -6.43 2.72 2.88
CA ASN A 393 -5.26 2.14 2.23
C ASN A 393 -5.44 2.07 0.70
N GLY A 394 -4.36 2.30 -0.06
CA GLY A 394 -4.42 2.21 -1.52
C GLY A 394 -5.40 3.20 -2.16
N THR A 395 -5.74 4.28 -1.45
CA THR A 395 -6.68 5.33 -1.90
C THR A 395 -6.01 6.42 -2.71
N SER A 396 -4.68 6.46 -2.71
CA SER A 396 -3.95 7.46 -3.46
C SER A 396 -4.16 7.26 -4.96
N ASN A 397 -4.48 8.37 -5.63
CA ASN A 397 -4.62 8.37 -7.06
C ASN A 397 -3.27 8.09 -7.71
N ALA A 398 -2.14 8.46 -7.13
CA ALA A 398 -0.85 8.28 -7.79
C ALA A 398 -0.16 6.91 -7.60
N ILE A 399 -0.85 5.87 -7.12
CA ILE A 399 -0.32 4.49 -7.14
C ILE A 399 -0.31 3.94 -8.59
N PRO A 400 0.75 3.28 -9.04
CA PRO A 400 0.77 2.35 -10.19
C PRO A 400 -0.54 1.66 -10.55
N TYR A 401 -1.23 1.12 -9.54
CA TYR A 401 -2.46 0.36 -9.62
C TYR A 401 -3.53 1.07 -8.76
N PRO A 402 -4.09 2.20 -9.21
CA PRO A 402 -5.13 2.89 -8.44
C PRO A 402 -6.28 1.91 -8.17
N GLY A 403 -6.64 1.75 -6.91
CA GLY A 403 -7.71 0.83 -6.52
C GLY A 403 -7.23 -0.51 -5.92
N ASP A 404 -6.01 -0.62 -5.40
CA ASP A 404 -5.57 -1.81 -4.65
C ASP A 404 -6.42 -2.07 -3.39
N GLY A 405 -7.06 -1.02 -2.85
CA GLY A 405 -7.81 -1.09 -1.60
C GLY A 405 -6.97 -1.67 -0.47
N ALA A 406 -7.60 -2.29 0.52
CA ALA A 406 -6.85 -2.82 1.66
C ALA A 406 -6.06 -4.09 1.31
N ILE A 407 -6.70 -5.08 0.66
CA ILE A 407 -6.09 -6.39 0.42
C ILE A 407 -6.11 -6.66 -1.08
N ALA A 408 -4.96 -6.94 -1.68
CA ALA A 408 -4.86 -7.17 -3.11
C ALA A 408 -4.09 -8.46 -3.43
N GLN A 409 -4.54 -9.20 -4.46
CA GLN A 409 -3.67 -10.12 -5.19
C GLN A 409 -3.21 -9.46 -6.48
N ILE A 410 -1.90 -9.46 -6.71
CA ILE A 410 -1.26 -8.86 -7.89
C ILE A 410 -0.61 -9.95 -8.73
N GLY A 411 -1.05 -10.14 -9.98
CA GLY A 411 -0.47 -11.14 -10.88
C GLY A 411 -1.17 -12.50 -10.87
N ASN A 412 -0.87 -13.32 -11.88
CA ASN A 412 -1.59 -14.56 -12.22
C ASN A 412 -0.80 -15.86 -11.98
N GLY A 413 0.24 -15.82 -11.16
CA GLY A 413 1.06 -16.97 -10.78
C GLY A 413 0.32 -17.89 -9.81
N PRO A 414 0.66 -17.91 -8.51
CA PRO A 414 -0.05 -18.72 -7.52
C PRO A 414 -1.49 -18.25 -7.30
N ILE A 415 -2.36 -19.22 -7.03
CA ILE A 415 -3.66 -18.93 -6.39
C ILE A 415 -3.38 -18.73 -4.91
N VAL A 416 -3.59 -17.50 -4.42
CA VAL A 416 -3.48 -17.17 -3.00
C VAL A 416 -4.65 -17.83 -2.26
N ARG A 417 -4.36 -18.57 -1.20
CA ARG A 417 -5.38 -19.26 -0.40
C ARG A 417 -5.41 -18.74 1.03
N GLY A 418 -6.60 -18.37 1.47
CA GLY A 418 -6.78 -17.89 2.83
C GLY A 418 -8.19 -17.46 3.17
N SER A 419 -8.31 -16.90 4.37
CA SER A 419 -9.54 -16.31 4.88
C SER A 419 -9.33 -14.84 5.21
N VAL A 420 -10.29 -14.00 4.83
CA VAL A 420 -10.38 -12.58 5.20
C VAL A 420 -11.67 -12.45 5.99
N ALA A 421 -11.57 -12.48 7.31
CA ALA A 421 -12.73 -12.59 8.17
C ALA A 421 -12.71 -11.64 9.37
N ASP A 422 -13.88 -11.20 9.82
CA ASP A 422 -13.98 -10.41 11.05
C ASP A 422 -13.20 -9.08 11.02
N ASN A 423 -12.97 -8.45 9.86
CA ASN A 423 -12.26 -7.17 9.80
C ASN A 423 -13.23 -5.96 9.87
N LEU A 424 -12.74 -4.80 10.34
CA LEU A 424 -13.42 -3.51 10.17
C LEU A 424 -12.69 -2.73 9.06
N ALA A 425 -13.43 -2.09 8.16
CA ALA A 425 -12.79 -1.36 7.08
C ALA A 425 -13.56 -0.11 6.64
N TYR A 426 -12.85 1.00 6.51
CA TYR A 426 -13.24 2.12 5.67
C TYR A 426 -12.31 2.19 4.47
N GLU A 427 -12.73 1.55 3.37
CA GLU A 427 -11.91 1.42 2.16
C GLU A 427 -12.71 1.82 0.92
N PRO A 428 -12.63 3.10 0.48
CA PRO A 428 -13.37 3.60 -0.67
C PRO A 428 -13.12 2.82 -1.99
N ASN A 429 -11.93 2.20 -2.10
CA ASN A 429 -11.53 1.37 -3.22
C ASN A 429 -11.86 -0.13 -3.03
N GLY A 430 -12.50 -0.50 -1.92
CA GLY A 430 -12.84 -1.87 -1.57
C GLY A 430 -11.85 -2.50 -0.58
N LEU A 431 -12.34 -3.46 0.19
CA LEU A 431 -11.53 -4.26 1.12
C LEU A 431 -10.66 -5.28 0.37
N LEU A 432 -11.20 -5.91 -0.68
CA LEU A 432 -10.52 -6.99 -1.39
C LEU A 432 -10.51 -6.75 -2.90
N ASN A 433 -9.31 -6.74 -3.49
CA ASN A 433 -9.07 -6.45 -4.89
C ASN A 433 -8.15 -7.48 -5.58
N ALA A 434 -8.19 -7.50 -6.91
CA ALA A 434 -7.23 -8.25 -7.73
C ALA A 434 -6.86 -7.48 -9.00
N HIS A 435 -5.55 -7.40 -9.28
CA HIS A 435 -4.99 -6.65 -10.41
C HIS A 435 -3.95 -7.47 -11.20
N LEU A 436 -3.53 -6.96 -12.37
CA LEU A 436 -2.55 -7.60 -13.25
C LEU A 436 -2.88 -9.06 -13.64
N SER A 437 -4.14 -9.35 -13.96
CA SER A 437 -4.65 -10.71 -14.22
C SER A 437 -4.71 -11.62 -12.99
N GLY A 438 -4.53 -11.07 -11.78
CA GLY A 438 -4.74 -11.79 -10.54
C GLY A 438 -6.20 -12.12 -10.26
N SER A 439 -6.42 -12.97 -9.26
CA SER A 439 -7.76 -13.39 -8.87
C SER A 439 -7.87 -13.69 -7.38
N THR A 440 -8.91 -13.18 -6.73
CA THR A 440 -9.18 -13.42 -5.31
C THR A 440 -9.97 -14.70 -5.05
N ALA A 441 -10.15 -15.56 -6.06
CA ALA A 441 -11.00 -16.76 -5.96
C ALA A 441 -10.53 -17.77 -4.89
N GLY A 442 -9.26 -17.73 -4.49
CA GLY A 442 -8.73 -18.56 -3.40
C GLY A 442 -8.91 -17.96 -2.00
N LEU A 443 -9.39 -16.72 -1.90
CA LEU A 443 -9.68 -16.03 -0.65
C LEU A 443 -11.17 -16.15 -0.31
N THR A 444 -11.45 -16.54 0.92
CA THR A 444 -12.82 -16.59 1.45
C THR A 444 -13.10 -15.37 2.31
N THR A 445 -14.26 -14.75 2.15
CA THR A 445 -14.66 -13.57 2.94
C THR A 445 -15.82 -13.90 3.86
N SER A 446 -15.76 -13.45 5.12
CA SER A 446 -16.88 -13.59 6.06
C SER A 446 -16.82 -12.54 7.17
N ASN A 447 -17.97 -12.06 7.64
CA ASN A 447 -18.05 -11.13 8.79
C ASN A 447 -17.18 -9.85 8.74
N ASN A 448 -16.76 -9.40 7.56
CA ASN A 448 -16.10 -8.11 7.39
C ASN A 448 -17.15 -7.00 7.42
N VAL A 449 -16.91 -5.96 8.22
CA VAL A 449 -17.81 -4.83 8.39
C VAL A 449 -17.19 -3.61 7.71
N LEU A 450 -17.86 -3.14 6.67
CA LEU A 450 -17.46 -1.96 5.92
C LEU A 450 -18.22 -0.75 6.48
N THR A 451 -17.52 0.32 6.87
CA THR A 451 -18.14 1.59 7.27
C THR A 451 -18.15 2.58 6.11
N THR A 452 -18.97 3.62 6.23
CA THR A 452 -19.10 4.68 5.20
C THR A 452 -18.21 5.89 5.48
N ALA A 453 -17.59 5.97 6.66
CA ALA A 453 -16.66 7.01 7.04
C ALA A 453 -15.54 6.45 7.96
N ALA A 454 -14.36 7.03 7.85
CA ALA A 454 -13.23 6.74 8.74
C ALA A 454 -13.55 7.09 10.20
N ASP A 455 -14.25 8.21 10.43
CA ASP A 455 -14.60 8.72 11.77
C ASP A 455 -15.55 7.80 12.56
N ASP A 456 -16.16 6.81 11.90
CA ASP A 456 -16.96 5.79 12.56
C ASP A 456 -16.12 4.70 13.24
N ILE A 457 -14.80 4.65 12.98
CA ILE A 457 -13.87 3.65 13.51
C ILE A 457 -13.00 4.24 14.62
N PHE A 458 -12.96 3.56 15.76
CA PHE A 458 -12.16 3.88 16.93
C PHE A 458 -11.20 2.72 17.20
N HIS A 459 -9.90 3.02 17.33
CA HIS A 459 -8.87 2.01 17.58
C HIS A 459 -8.03 2.43 18.78
N ALA A 460 -7.92 1.56 19.80
CA ALA A 460 -7.31 1.89 21.07
C ALA A 460 -5.84 2.34 20.92
N ALA A 461 -5.04 1.59 20.15
CA ALA A 461 -3.63 1.93 19.97
C ALA A 461 -3.42 3.21 19.16
N ALA A 462 -4.27 3.46 18.14
CA ALA A 462 -4.14 4.63 17.28
C ALA A 462 -4.57 5.92 18.00
N GLN A 463 -5.42 5.79 19.02
CA GLN A 463 -5.94 6.88 19.83
C GLN A 463 -5.37 6.89 21.25
N TYR A 464 -4.32 6.09 21.49
CA TYR A 464 -3.62 6.03 22.77
C TYR A 464 -3.01 7.40 23.08
N ASP A 465 -3.32 7.95 24.26
CA ASP A 465 -2.96 9.31 24.71
C ASP A 465 -3.42 10.48 23.80
N ALA A 466 -4.31 10.23 22.84
CA ALA A 466 -4.91 11.32 22.08
C ALA A 466 -5.74 12.21 23.01
N LYS A 467 -5.58 13.54 22.89
CA LYS A 467 -6.20 14.53 23.79
C LYS A 467 -7.72 14.41 23.88
N ASP A 468 -8.36 14.05 22.76
CA ASP A 468 -9.81 13.90 22.64
C ASP A 468 -10.21 12.41 22.57
N SER A 469 -9.34 11.51 23.05
CA SER A 469 -9.58 10.07 23.03
C SER A 469 -10.84 9.71 23.84
N ARG A 470 -11.56 8.71 23.32
CA ARG A 470 -12.70 8.07 24.01
C ARG A 470 -12.27 6.87 24.81
N TRP A 471 -10.99 6.51 24.74
CA TRP A 471 -10.42 5.39 25.46
C TRP A 471 -10.00 5.80 26.87
N GLY A 472 -10.17 4.89 27.83
CA GLY A 472 -9.76 5.05 29.22
C GLY A 472 -9.23 3.75 29.79
N TYR A 473 -8.47 3.83 30.88
CA TYR A 473 -7.73 2.71 31.45
C TYR A 473 -8.08 2.54 32.92
N GLU A 474 -8.52 1.35 33.30
CA GLU A 474 -9.08 1.05 34.62
C GLU A 474 -8.54 -0.25 35.22
N HIS A 475 -8.71 -0.41 36.53
CA HIS A 475 -8.44 -1.66 37.26
C HIS A 475 -9.51 -1.94 38.31
N THR A 476 -9.61 -3.20 38.76
CA THR A 476 -10.48 -3.59 39.88
C THR A 476 -9.92 -4.79 40.65
N ALA A 477 -9.92 -4.71 41.99
CA ALA A 477 -9.66 -5.85 42.89
C ALA A 477 -10.96 -6.47 43.46
N GLY A 478 -12.11 -6.06 42.92
CA GLY A 478 -13.44 -6.48 43.35
C GLY A 478 -14.45 -6.21 42.24
N THR A 479 -15.61 -5.64 42.57
CA THR A 479 -16.67 -5.34 41.59
C THR A 479 -16.70 -3.87 41.13
N THR A 480 -15.81 -3.02 41.63
CA THR A 480 -15.83 -1.57 41.35
C THR A 480 -14.55 -1.17 40.64
N TRP A 481 -14.70 -0.71 39.39
CA TRP A 481 -13.61 -0.22 38.56
C TRP A 481 -13.15 1.18 38.98
N SER A 482 -11.85 1.43 38.85
CA SER A 482 -11.23 2.73 39.13
C SER A 482 -10.18 3.04 38.09
N SER A 483 -10.12 4.30 37.63
CA SER A 483 -9.16 4.76 36.63
C SER A 483 -7.72 4.62 37.12
N LEU A 484 -6.83 4.23 36.20
CA LEU A 484 -5.40 4.16 36.42
C LEU A 484 -4.76 5.54 36.17
N PRO A 485 -3.76 5.95 36.97
CA PRO A 485 -2.98 7.15 36.70
C PRO A 485 -1.96 6.91 35.58
N TYR A 486 -1.74 7.92 34.73
CA TYR A 486 -0.67 7.92 33.73
C TYR A 486 0.70 8.18 34.36
N ASP A 487 1.69 7.37 34.00
CA ASP A 487 3.10 7.56 34.32
C ASP A 487 3.88 7.97 33.06
N PRO A 488 4.34 9.23 32.96
CA PRO A 488 5.06 9.71 31.78
C PRO A 488 6.46 9.09 31.64
N SER A 489 6.99 8.42 32.68
CA SER A 489 8.32 7.79 32.62
C SER A 489 8.29 6.44 31.90
N THR A 490 7.17 5.72 32.00
CA THR A 490 6.93 4.45 31.31
C THR A 490 5.99 4.61 30.11
N SER A 491 5.38 5.79 29.94
CA SER A 491 4.33 6.04 28.95
C SER A 491 3.15 5.07 29.06
N SER A 492 2.82 4.70 30.30
CA SER A 492 1.79 3.70 30.62
C SER A 492 0.88 4.15 31.76
N TYR A 493 -0.28 3.53 31.87
CA TYR A 493 -1.24 3.71 32.97
C TYR A 493 -1.08 2.57 33.98
N GLY A 494 -0.81 2.88 35.25
CA GLY A 494 -0.47 1.81 36.19
C GLY A 494 -0.67 2.12 37.66
N ARG A 495 -0.94 1.06 38.45
CA ARG A 495 -1.04 1.07 39.91
C ARG A 495 -1.05 -0.37 40.45
N ASP A 496 -0.43 -0.58 41.62
CA ASP A 496 -0.57 -1.82 42.41
C ASP A 496 -0.31 -3.12 41.62
N GLY A 497 0.68 -3.08 40.71
CA GLY A 497 1.05 -4.21 39.86
C GLY A 497 0.18 -4.42 38.62
N VAL A 498 -0.83 -3.57 38.39
CA VAL A 498 -1.50 -3.45 37.09
C VAL A 498 -0.79 -2.40 36.26
N SER A 499 -0.56 -2.70 34.98
CA SER A 499 0.01 -1.77 33.99
C SER A 499 -0.73 -1.94 32.66
N ILE A 500 -1.04 -0.83 31.99
CA ILE A 500 -1.59 -0.80 30.64
C ILE A 500 -0.83 0.24 29.83
N ASP A 501 -0.18 -0.17 28.75
CA ASP A 501 0.39 0.76 27.78
C ASP A 501 -0.43 0.77 26.47
N ARG A 502 0.20 1.15 25.36
CA ARG A 502 -0.45 1.24 24.05
C ARG A 502 -0.99 -0.10 23.57
N PHE A 503 -0.26 -1.18 23.84
CA PHE A 503 -0.59 -2.51 23.35
C PHE A 503 -0.71 -3.51 24.49
N ASP A 504 0.08 -3.40 25.55
CA ASP A 504 0.11 -4.40 26.61
C ASP A 504 -0.82 -4.09 27.77
N VAL A 505 -1.47 -5.15 28.26
CA VAL A 505 -2.35 -5.15 29.42
C VAL A 505 -1.87 -6.21 30.40
N THR A 506 -1.30 -5.74 31.50
CA THR A 506 -0.79 -6.57 32.59
C THR A 506 -1.70 -6.48 33.81
N PRO A 507 -2.47 -7.55 34.14
CA PRO A 507 -3.21 -7.63 35.39
C PRO A 507 -2.27 -7.95 36.56
N SER A 508 -2.77 -7.81 37.79
CA SER A 508 -2.05 -8.29 38.98
C SER A 508 -2.65 -9.62 39.47
N PRO A 509 -1.99 -10.35 40.39
CA PRO A 509 -2.54 -11.58 40.97
C PRO A 509 -3.92 -11.41 41.64
N THR A 510 -4.30 -10.19 42.02
CA THR A 510 -5.54 -9.90 42.76
C THR A 510 -6.43 -8.85 42.11
N ALA A 511 -6.01 -8.24 41.00
CA ALA A 511 -6.75 -7.19 40.33
C ALA A 511 -6.73 -7.35 38.81
N SER A 512 -7.91 -7.23 38.20
CA SER A 512 -8.11 -7.22 36.75
C SER A 512 -7.72 -5.85 36.18
N ALA A 513 -7.31 -5.85 34.92
CA ALA A 513 -6.99 -4.65 34.14
C ALA A 513 -8.03 -4.47 33.03
N GLY A 514 -8.33 -3.23 32.64
CA GLY A 514 -9.36 -2.97 31.65
C GLY A 514 -9.09 -1.76 30.76
N ILE A 515 -9.21 -1.96 29.45
CA ILE A 515 -9.30 -0.90 28.45
C ILE A 515 -10.79 -0.59 28.25
N THR A 516 -11.17 0.69 28.31
CA THR A 516 -12.55 1.14 28.17
C THR A 516 -12.71 2.08 27.00
N TRP A 517 -13.86 2.07 26.36
CA TRP A 517 -14.29 3.07 25.39
C TRP A 517 -15.65 3.63 25.80
N THR A 518 -15.77 4.95 25.82
CA THR A 518 -17.04 5.63 26.13
C THR A 518 -17.73 6.05 24.84
N ALA A 519 -18.95 5.56 24.63
CA ALA A 519 -19.74 5.83 23.43
C ALA A 519 -20.02 7.34 23.28
N PRO A 520 -19.59 7.98 22.17
CA PRO A 520 -19.83 9.42 21.94
C PRO A 520 -21.26 9.74 21.49
N SER A 521 -22.03 8.74 21.08
CA SER A 521 -23.41 8.86 20.63
C SER A 521 -24.17 7.54 20.79
N SER A 522 -25.49 7.56 20.69
CA SER A 522 -26.27 6.31 20.66
C SER A 522 -26.23 5.68 19.27
N GLY A 523 -26.27 4.35 19.19
CA GLY A 523 -26.16 3.64 17.92
C GLY A 523 -25.94 2.14 18.07
N VAL A 524 -25.47 1.52 17.00
CA VAL A 524 -25.09 0.11 16.93
C VAL A 524 -23.62 0.00 16.54
N ILE A 525 -22.85 -0.76 17.32
CA ILE A 525 -21.42 -0.94 17.12
C ILE A 525 -21.06 -2.40 16.82
N SER A 526 -19.93 -2.56 16.15
CA SER A 526 -19.19 -3.80 15.98
C SER A 526 -17.82 -3.66 16.64
N LEU A 527 -17.37 -4.73 17.30
CA LEU A 527 -16.17 -4.78 18.14
C LEU A 527 -15.20 -5.82 17.56
N ARG A 528 -13.92 -5.49 17.47
CA ARG A 528 -12.85 -6.42 17.10
C ARG A 528 -11.68 -6.31 18.07
N ALA A 529 -11.11 -7.45 18.42
CA ALA A 529 -9.85 -7.55 19.14
C ALA A 529 -9.23 -8.91 18.87
N PHE A 530 -7.89 -8.96 18.90
CA PHE A 530 -7.14 -10.20 18.84
C PHE A 530 -6.14 -10.24 19.99
N PRO A 531 -6.58 -10.49 21.24
CA PRO A 531 -5.67 -10.61 22.36
C PRO A 531 -4.66 -11.75 22.14
N VAL A 532 -3.39 -11.52 22.48
CA VAL A 532 -2.30 -12.50 22.41
C VAL A 532 -1.58 -12.54 23.75
N ALA A 533 -1.43 -13.73 24.34
CA ALA A 533 -0.68 -13.86 25.57
C ALA A 533 0.83 -13.86 25.31
N HIS A 534 1.60 -13.20 26.18
CA HIS A 534 3.05 -13.22 26.10
C HIS A 534 3.63 -14.59 26.43
N THR A 535 3.14 -15.20 27.51
CA THR A 535 3.60 -16.50 28.00
C THR A 535 2.44 -17.30 28.60
N ASP A 536 1.93 -16.84 29.74
CA ASP A 536 0.81 -17.43 30.46
C ASP A 536 -0.53 -16.94 29.89
N GLY A 537 -1.48 -17.86 29.74
CA GLY A 537 -2.80 -17.52 29.21
C GLY A 537 -3.63 -16.63 30.14
N ALA A 538 -4.68 -16.01 29.58
CA ALA A 538 -5.67 -15.25 30.34
C ALA A 538 -7.06 -15.36 29.72
N THR A 539 -8.09 -15.07 30.52
CA THR A 539 -9.44 -14.82 30.02
C THR A 539 -9.60 -13.32 29.75
N VAL A 540 -10.07 -12.98 28.55
CA VAL A 540 -10.43 -11.61 28.16
C VAL A 540 -11.93 -11.54 27.94
N THR A 541 -12.60 -10.64 28.65
CA THR A 541 -14.06 -10.45 28.58
C THR A 541 -14.37 -9.04 28.08
N VAL A 542 -15.34 -8.92 27.19
CA VAL A 542 -15.90 -7.62 26.77
C VAL A 542 -17.26 -7.43 27.41
N THR A 543 -17.43 -6.32 28.11
CA THR A 543 -18.72 -5.94 28.71
C THR A 543 -19.22 -4.61 28.18
N VAL A 544 -20.54 -4.48 28.00
CA VAL A 544 -21.21 -3.19 27.81
C VAL A 544 -22.12 -2.96 29.00
N ASN A 545 -21.87 -1.89 29.76
CA ASN A 545 -22.60 -1.63 31.02
C ASN A 545 -22.63 -2.86 31.96
N ASP A 546 -21.49 -3.53 32.10
CA ASP A 546 -21.27 -4.74 32.91
C ASP A 546 -22.00 -6.01 32.43
N GLU A 547 -22.68 -5.99 31.27
CA GLU A 547 -23.19 -7.21 30.61
C GLU A 547 -22.16 -7.76 29.62
N VAL A 548 -21.84 -9.06 29.73
CA VAL A 548 -20.88 -9.73 28.85
C VAL A 548 -21.45 -9.85 27.44
N VAL A 549 -20.73 -9.31 26.46
CA VAL A 549 -21.07 -9.40 25.03
C VAL A 549 -20.10 -10.29 24.25
N ALA A 550 -18.87 -10.48 24.75
CA ALA A 550 -17.89 -11.41 24.19
C ALA A 550 -16.92 -11.90 25.28
N GLU A 551 -16.34 -13.08 25.09
CA GLU A 551 -15.33 -13.66 25.99
C GLU A 551 -14.44 -14.62 25.20
N ALA A 552 -13.13 -14.63 25.50
CA ALA A 552 -12.18 -15.56 24.94
C ALA A 552 -11.14 -16.00 25.97
N GLU A 553 -10.73 -17.27 25.88
CA GLU A 553 -9.52 -17.79 26.51
C GLU A 553 -8.34 -17.58 25.56
N VAL A 554 -7.27 -16.97 26.06
CA VAL A 554 -6.18 -16.46 25.25
C VAL A 554 -4.88 -17.15 25.62
N GLY A 555 -4.15 -17.62 24.60
CA GLY A 555 -2.78 -18.12 24.72
C GLY A 555 -1.83 -17.40 23.76
N THR A 556 -0.63 -17.95 23.57
CA THR A 556 0.41 -17.35 22.72
C THR A 556 0.09 -17.34 21.22
N ALA A 557 -0.86 -18.17 20.77
CA ALA A 557 -1.40 -18.13 19.40
C ALA A 557 -2.46 -17.03 19.20
N GLY A 558 -2.90 -16.38 20.28
CA GLY A 558 -4.00 -15.42 20.29
C GLY A 558 -5.39 -16.03 20.10
N ALA A 559 -6.41 -15.18 20.13
CA ALA A 559 -7.80 -15.57 19.89
C ALA A 559 -8.63 -14.42 19.32
N ASN A 560 -9.58 -14.73 18.43
CA ASN A 560 -10.58 -13.76 17.98
C ASN A 560 -11.55 -13.41 19.11
N LEU A 561 -11.72 -12.11 19.36
CA LEU A 561 -12.70 -11.58 20.30
C LEU A 561 -13.56 -10.55 19.58
N THR A 562 -14.73 -11.00 19.11
CA THR A 562 -15.62 -10.21 18.26
C THR A 562 -17.03 -10.15 18.83
N ALA A 563 -17.71 -9.03 18.61
CA ALA A 563 -19.13 -8.88 18.89
C ALA A 563 -19.72 -7.89 17.87
N ASP A 564 -20.89 -8.22 17.34
CA ASP A 564 -21.59 -7.43 16.33
C ASP A 564 -23.00 -7.09 16.80
N ASP A 565 -23.60 -6.08 16.16
CA ASP A 565 -24.96 -5.64 16.45
C ASP A 565 -25.18 -5.22 17.92
N VAL A 566 -24.14 -4.68 18.56
CA VAL A 566 -24.16 -4.26 19.97
C VAL A 566 -24.77 -2.87 20.07
N SER A 567 -25.90 -2.74 20.76
CA SER A 567 -26.56 -1.45 20.97
C SER A 567 -25.89 -0.68 22.10
N VAL A 568 -25.57 0.59 21.84
CA VAL A 568 -25.03 1.53 22.84
C VAL A 568 -25.82 2.82 22.88
N ARG A 569 -25.83 3.46 24.05
CA ARG A 569 -26.32 4.81 24.27
C ARG A 569 -25.14 5.76 24.45
N ASP A 570 -25.38 7.04 24.19
CA ASP A 570 -24.44 8.10 24.53
C ASP A 570 -24.00 7.97 26.00
N GLY A 571 -22.68 7.88 26.23
CA GLY A 571 -22.06 7.69 27.53
C GLY A 571 -21.96 6.25 28.05
N ASP A 572 -22.47 5.25 27.33
CA ASP A 572 -22.25 3.84 27.69
C ASP A 572 -20.76 3.48 27.63
N VAL A 573 -20.32 2.59 28.53
CA VAL A 573 -18.93 2.13 28.61
C VAL A 573 -18.82 0.71 28.09
N VAL A 574 -18.02 0.53 27.05
CA VAL A 574 -17.53 -0.77 26.58
C VAL A 574 -16.20 -1.02 27.28
N ARG A 575 -16.02 -2.19 27.90
CA ARG A 575 -14.80 -2.55 28.62
C ARG A 575 -14.25 -3.89 28.14
N PHE A 576 -12.98 -3.90 27.74
CA PHE A 576 -12.17 -5.08 27.46
C PHE A 576 -11.32 -5.37 28.70
N ALA A 577 -11.66 -6.42 29.44
CA ALA A 577 -11.08 -6.72 30.74
C ALA A 577 -10.24 -8.01 30.69
N VAL A 578 -9.00 -7.92 31.18
CA VAL A 578 -8.12 -9.07 31.42
C VAL A 578 -8.24 -9.47 32.89
N ALA A 579 -8.56 -10.74 33.15
CA ALA A 579 -8.84 -11.24 34.49
C ALA A 579 -7.60 -11.22 35.41
N ALA A 580 -7.83 -10.91 36.70
CA ALA A 580 -6.82 -11.01 37.74
C ALA A 580 -6.14 -12.39 37.76
N GLY A 581 -4.81 -12.42 37.90
CA GLY A 581 -4.02 -13.64 37.88
C GLY A 581 -3.80 -14.27 36.51
N GLY A 582 -4.30 -13.67 35.42
CA GLY A 582 -3.89 -13.98 34.05
C GLY A 582 -2.49 -13.45 33.73
N GLY A 583 -1.91 -13.90 32.61
CA GLY A 583 -0.66 -13.37 32.08
C GLY A 583 -0.80 -11.97 31.45
N GLU A 584 0.34 -11.40 31.06
CA GLU A 584 0.42 -10.19 30.24
C GLU A 584 -0.10 -10.46 28.82
N ILE A 585 -0.98 -9.56 28.35
CA ILE A 585 -1.70 -9.71 27.09
C ILE A 585 -1.44 -8.49 26.19
N SER A 586 -0.97 -8.75 24.97
CA SER A 586 -1.02 -7.83 23.84
C SER A 586 -2.47 -7.68 23.37
N LEU A 587 -3.00 -6.47 23.39
CA LEU A 587 -4.42 -6.16 23.14
C LEU A 587 -4.62 -4.72 22.64
N ALA A 588 -4.97 -4.57 21.36
CA ALA A 588 -5.37 -3.31 20.74
C ALA A 588 -6.81 -3.40 20.17
N PRO A 589 -7.85 -3.15 20.99
CA PRO A 589 -9.24 -3.32 20.53
C PRO A 589 -9.70 -2.19 19.61
N ALA A 590 -10.70 -2.52 18.79
CA ALA A 590 -11.34 -1.62 17.85
C ALA A 590 -12.87 -1.66 17.96
N ILE A 591 -13.49 -0.52 17.70
CA ILE A 591 -14.94 -0.33 17.69
C ILE A 591 -15.32 0.44 16.43
N ALA A 592 -16.29 -0.04 15.68
CA ALA A 592 -16.90 0.70 14.58
C ALA A 592 -18.37 0.96 14.85
N TYR A 593 -18.83 2.20 14.67
CA TYR A 593 -20.25 2.43 14.44
C TYR A 593 -20.64 1.83 13.10
N THR A 594 -21.61 0.93 13.15
CA THR A 594 -22.29 0.44 11.95
C THR A 594 -23.57 1.22 11.69
N SER A 595 -24.07 1.90 12.71
CA SER A 595 -25.10 2.90 12.57
C SER A 595 -25.19 3.85 13.76
N GLN A 596 -25.48 5.13 13.51
CA GLN A 596 -25.69 6.13 14.56
C GLN A 596 -27.17 6.56 14.62
N SER A 597 -27.73 6.70 15.83
CA SER A 597 -29.15 7.04 16.03
C SER A 597 -29.55 8.43 15.56
N ASP A 598 -28.58 9.32 15.37
CA ASP A 598 -28.78 10.74 15.05
C ASP A 598 -28.80 11.01 13.54
N SER A 599 -28.56 9.97 12.71
CA SER A 599 -28.82 10.01 11.28
C SER A 599 -30.33 10.03 11.04
N THR A 600 -30.94 11.22 11.07
CA THR A 600 -32.33 11.36 10.61
C THR A 600 -32.32 11.40 9.09
N ASP A 601 -32.59 10.26 8.46
CA ASP A 601 -32.90 10.21 7.03
C ASP A 601 -33.90 11.31 6.70
N VAL A 602 -33.51 12.24 5.81
CA VAL A 602 -34.47 13.22 5.30
C VAL A 602 -35.44 12.52 4.36
N VAL A 603 -36.60 13.12 4.17
CA VAL A 603 -37.67 12.59 3.33
C VAL A 603 -37.15 12.28 1.92
N GLY A 604 -37.06 11.00 1.56
CA GLY A 604 -36.51 10.52 0.28
C GLY A 604 -35.11 9.91 0.37
N GLN A 605 -34.52 9.82 1.57
CA GLN A 605 -33.29 9.07 1.88
C GLN A 605 -33.62 7.89 2.79
N TRP A 606 -32.80 6.84 2.68
CA TRP A 606 -32.83 5.64 3.51
C TRP A 606 -31.39 5.17 3.73
N SER A 607 -30.88 5.28 4.96
CA SER A 607 -29.52 4.85 5.36
C SER A 607 -29.50 3.54 6.15
N PHE A 608 -30.66 2.95 6.44
CA PHE A 608 -30.82 1.67 7.16
C PHE A 608 -30.03 1.58 8.48
N SER A 609 -29.85 2.73 9.11
CA SER A 609 -29.07 2.95 10.33
C SER A 609 -29.72 2.40 11.60
N VAL A 610 -30.85 1.70 11.53
CA VAL A 610 -31.50 1.12 12.70
C VAL A 610 -31.67 -0.38 12.49
N ALA A 611 -31.00 -1.19 13.30
CA ALA A 611 -31.08 -2.64 13.21
C ALA A 611 -32.54 -3.11 13.31
N GLY A 612 -32.94 -3.96 12.36
CA GLY A 612 -34.30 -4.47 12.21
C GLY A 612 -35.31 -3.50 11.58
N ASP A 613 -34.93 -2.25 11.29
CA ASP A 613 -35.80 -1.27 10.63
C ASP A 613 -35.43 -1.10 9.15
N ALA A 614 -36.29 -1.66 8.29
CA ALA A 614 -36.15 -1.51 6.84
C ALA A 614 -36.65 -0.16 6.29
N GLY A 615 -36.98 0.83 7.13
CA GLY A 615 -37.47 2.13 6.66
C GLY A 615 -38.77 2.03 5.85
N GLY A 616 -39.59 1.01 6.15
CA GLY A 616 -40.81 0.68 5.42
C GLY A 616 -40.61 -0.09 4.10
N TRP A 617 -39.38 -0.48 3.76
CA TRP A 617 -39.11 -1.37 2.64
C TRP A 617 -39.48 -2.82 2.96
N THR A 618 -39.95 -3.55 1.96
CA THR A 618 -40.34 -4.97 2.06
C THR A 618 -39.80 -5.74 0.87
N SER A 619 -39.52 -7.04 1.03
CA SER A 619 -38.93 -7.86 -0.03
C SER A 619 -39.71 -9.14 -0.33
N THR A 620 -39.50 -9.69 -1.52
CA THR A 620 -39.96 -11.03 -1.90
C THR A 620 -39.08 -12.15 -1.38
N VAL A 621 -37.86 -11.84 -0.93
CA VAL A 621 -36.92 -12.81 -0.33
C VAL A 621 -36.70 -12.50 1.15
N PRO A 622 -36.11 -13.42 1.95
CA PRO A 622 -35.73 -13.11 3.32
C PRO A 622 -34.78 -11.90 3.37
N THR A 623 -35.07 -10.96 4.26
CA THR A 623 -34.24 -9.77 4.47
C THR A 623 -34.00 -9.51 5.93
N SER A 624 -32.84 -8.94 6.24
CA SER A 624 -32.53 -8.38 7.54
C SER A 624 -31.91 -7.00 7.38
N VAL A 625 -32.21 -6.11 8.32
CA VAL A 625 -31.44 -4.86 8.47
C VAL A 625 -30.53 -5.01 9.65
N ARG A 626 -29.22 -5.00 9.39
CA ARG A 626 -28.17 -5.15 10.39
C ARG A 626 -26.96 -4.38 9.91
N ARG A 627 -26.17 -3.86 10.83
CA ARG A 627 -24.90 -3.17 10.52
C ARG A 627 -25.02 -2.06 9.47
N GLY A 628 -26.10 -1.29 9.53
CA GLY A 628 -26.34 -0.18 8.60
C GLY A 628 -26.79 -0.59 7.19
N VAL A 629 -27.04 -1.88 6.92
CA VAL A 629 -27.39 -2.35 5.57
C VAL A 629 -28.63 -3.23 5.55
N VAL A 630 -29.30 -3.27 4.39
CA VAL A 630 -30.30 -4.30 4.06
C VAL A 630 -29.60 -5.48 3.40
N ASP A 631 -29.56 -6.61 4.09
CA ASP A 631 -29.10 -7.89 3.55
C ASP A 631 -30.24 -8.63 2.87
N LEU A 632 -30.04 -9.03 1.61
CA LEU A 632 -30.96 -9.84 0.81
C LEU A 632 -30.30 -11.19 0.47
N THR A 633 -30.96 -12.30 0.79
CA THR A 633 -30.54 -13.63 0.31
C THR A 633 -31.41 -14.06 -0.86
N THR A 634 -30.88 -13.95 -2.08
CA THR A 634 -31.61 -14.30 -3.30
C THR A 634 -31.49 -15.80 -3.59
N ASN A 635 -32.60 -16.45 -3.98
CA ASN A 635 -32.69 -17.91 -4.15
C ASN A 635 -33.06 -18.32 -5.60
N GLY A 636 -32.68 -17.48 -6.57
CA GLY A 636 -33.22 -17.54 -7.93
C GLY A 636 -34.64 -16.94 -8.02
N GLY A 637 -35.07 -16.60 -9.23
CA GLY A 637 -36.23 -15.76 -9.54
C GLY A 637 -35.99 -14.25 -9.33
N THR A 638 -36.93 -13.43 -9.80
CA THR A 638 -36.88 -11.96 -9.63
C THR A 638 -37.03 -11.57 -8.15
N THR A 639 -36.00 -10.93 -7.59
CA THR A 639 -36.07 -10.33 -6.26
C THR A 639 -36.57 -8.90 -6.37
N THR A 640 -37.55 -8.51 -5.56
CA THR A 640 -38.06 -7.14 -5.53
C THR A 640 -38.05 -6.56 -4.13
N LEU A 641 -37.60 -5.32 -4.00
CA LEU A 641 -37.69 -4.48 -2.81
C LEU A 641 -38.69 -3.36 -3.06
N ASP A 642 -39.77 -3.32 -2.30
CA ASP A 642 -40.83 -2.32 -2.40
C ASP A 642 -40.76 -1.35 -1.24
N SER A 643 -40.72 -0.05 -1.53
CA SER A 643 -40.84 0.97 -0.50
C SER A 643 -42.26 1.02 0.06
N ALA A 644 -42.45 1.76 1.15
CA ALA A 644 -43.76 2.02 1.71
C ALA A 644 -44.69 2.70 0.68
N SER A 645 -45.97 2.29 0.67
CA SER A 645 -46.97 2.94 -0.18
C SER A 645 -47.28 4.37 0.28
N LYS A 646 -47.69 5.23 -0.67
CA LYS A 646 -48.09 6.63 -0.46
C LYS A 646 -46.97 7.56 0.01
N LEU A 647 -45.75 7.39 -0.52
CA LEU A 647 -44.59 8.25 -0.20
C LEU A 647 -44.89 9.76 -0.33
N GLY A 648 -45.68 10.16 -1.34
CA GLY A 648 -46.13 11.54 -1.51
C GLY A 648 -45.06 12.54 -1.97
N LEU A 649 -43.89 12.05 -2.36
CA LEU A 649 -42.71 12.84 -2.75
C LEU A 649 -42.91 13.49 -4.12
N SER A 650 -42.43 14.72 -4.30
CA SER A 650 -42.53 15.40 -5.60
C SER A 650 -41.50 14.84 -6.57
N ALA A 651 -41.92 14.34 -7.72
CA ALA A 651 -41.02 13.89 -8.78
C ALA A 651 -40.11 15.04 -9.29
N THR A 652 -40.51 16.30 -9.16
CA THR A 652 -39.67 17.45 -9.57
C THR A 652 -38.59 17.83 -8.54
N ALA A 653 -38.65 17.26 -7.35
CA ALA A 653 -37.67 17.49 -6.29
C ALA A 653 -36.43 16.58 -6.44
N SER A 654 -36.49 15.57 -7.31
CA SER A 654 -35.42 14.59 -7.57
C SER A 654 -35.38 14.24 -9.06
N SER A 655 -34.21 14.33 -9.69
CA SER A 655 -34.00 13.89 -11.08
C SER A 655 -33.44 12.48 -11.17
N SER A 656 -32.93 11.92 -10.08
CA SER A 656 -32.28 10.61 -10.04
C SER A 656 -32.54 9.86 -8.73
N LEU A 657 -32.16 8.57 -8.69
CA LEU A 657 -32.01 7.77 -7.48
C LEU A 657 -30.55 7.33 -7.34
N ARG A 658 -29.88 7.65 -6.23
CA ARG A 658 -28.58 7.11 -5.84
C ARG A 658 -28.82 5.81 -5.05
N LEU A 659 -28.11 4.75 -5.42
CA LEU A 659 -28.13 3.45 -4.76
C LEU A 659 -26.69 3.05 -4.44
N THR A 660 -26.41 2.78 -3.17
CA THR A 660 -25.13 2.22 -2.73
C THR A 660 -25.34 0.77 -2.31
N TYR A 661 -24.61 -0.15 -2.94
CA TYR A 661 -24.89 -1.59 -2.85
C TYR A 661 -23.62 -2.46 -2.99
N TYR A 662 -23.70 -3.69 -2.47
CA TYR A 662 -22.75 -4.76 -2.73
C TYR A 662 -23.49 -5.93 -3.39
N ASN A 663 -22.94 -6.47 -4.50
CA ASN A 663 -23.55 -7.56 -5.25
C ASN A 663 -22.68 -8.81 -5.21
N GLY A 664 -22.99 -9.73 -4.30
CA GLY A 664 -22.41 -11.07 -4.23
C GLY A 664 -23.15 -12.11 -5.08
N THR A 665 -23.83 -11.70 -6.15
CA THR A 665 -24.62 -12.57 -7.05
C THR A 665 -24.17 -12.40 -8.51
N ASP A 666 -24.54 -13.33 -9.39
CA ASP A 666 -24.30 -13.22 -10.84
C ASP A 666 -25.24 -12.22 -11.56
N ALA A 667 -26.09 -11.49 -10.83
CA ALA A 667 -27.00 -10.53 -11.43
C ALA A 667 -26.23 -9.38 -12.08
N THR A 668 -26.62 -8.99 -13.30
CA THR A 668 -26.00 -7.92 -14.10
C THR A 668 -26.93 -6.75 -14.41
N GLU A 669 -28.23 -6.90 -14.15
CA GLU A 669 -29.24 -5.87 -14.38
C GLU A 669 -30.14 -5.68 -13.14
N GLY A 670 -30.42 -4.42 -12.84
CA GLY A 670 -31.48 -3.99 -11.93
C GLY A 670 -32.49 -3.08 -12.62
N ARG A 671 -33.63 -2.87 -11.98
CA ARG A 671 -34.68 -1.97 -12.48
C ARG A 671 -35.38 -1.24 -11.36
N ILE A 672 -35.48 0.08 -11.50
CA ILE A 672 -36.28 0.93 -10.63
C ILE A 672 -37.66 1.09 -11.27
N TYR A 673 -38.69 0.59 -10.62
CA TYR A 673 -40.08 0.88 -10.94
C TYR A 673 -40.61 1.96 -10.02
N PHE A 674 -41.57 2.73 -10.51
CA PHE A 674 -42.24 3.74 -9.72
C PHE A 674 -43.74 3.77 -10.00
N ALA A 675 -44.50 4.16 -8.98
CA ALA A 675 -45.92 4.48 -9.10
C ALA A 675 -46.13 5.94 -8.74
N THR A 676 -46.95 6.66 -9.50
CA THR A 676 -47.28 8.07 -9.23
C THR A 676 -48.79 8.27 -9.08
N ASN A 677 -49.18 9.41 -8.52
CA ASN A 677 -50.60 9.80 -8.41
C ASN A 677 -51.27 10.11 -9.76
N ASN A 678 -50.51 10.17 -10.86
CA ASN A 678 -51.00 10.42 -12.21
C ASN A 678 -51.22 9.14 -13.03
N GLY A 679 -51.19 7.97 -12.38
CA GLY A 679 -51.25 6.67 -13.02
C GLY A 679 -49.85 6.10 -13.23
N GLY A 680 -49.59 4.97 -12.58
CA GLY A 680 -48.39 4.15 -12.69
C GLY A 680 -48.65 2.83 -11.99
N SER A 681 -48.24 1.72 -12.58
CA SER A 681 -48.58 0.37 -12.08
C SER A 681 -47.40 -0.57 -12.25
N PHE A 682 -46.26 -0.28 -11.57
CA PHE A 682 -44.99 -1.03 -11.64
C PHE A 682 -44.81 -1.79 -12.97
N SER A 683 -44.94 -1.03 -14.06
CA SER A 683 -44.97 -1.57 -15.41
C SER A 683 -43.72 -1.13 -16.15
N ALA A 684 -43.41 -1.78 -17.28
CA ALA A 684 -42.20 -1.45 -18.04
C ALA A 684 -42.11 0.05 -18.42
N LYS A 685 -43.25 0.70 -18.69
CA LYS A 685 -43.31 2.14 -19.02
C LYS A 685 -42.96 3.03 -17.81
N ASP A 686 -43.26 2.58 -16.59
CA ASP A 686 -43.07 3.30 -15.32
C ASP A 686 -41.79 2.79 -14.63
N SER A 687 -40.72 2.57 -15.41
CA SER A 687 -39.48 2.01 -14.91
C SER A 687 -38.25 2.57 -15.62
N VAL A 688 -37.10 2.43 -14.98
CA VAL A 688 -35.76 2.72 -15.51
C VAL A 688 -34.86 1.53 -15.21
N ALA A 689 -34.24 0.97 -16.25
CA ALA A 689 -33.25 -0.10 -16.11
C ALA A 689 -31.89 0.49 -15.72
N PHE A 690 -31.08 -0.27 -15.00
CA PHE A 690 -29.70 0.09 -14.70
C PHE A 690 -28.84 -1.17 -14.64
N SER A 691 -27.55 -1.04 -14.95
CA SER A 691 -26.60 -2.14 -14.85
C SER A 691 -26.10 -2.27 -13.41
N ILE A 692 -25.76 -3.49 -13.01
CA ILE A 692 -25.05 -3.78 -11.76
C ILE A 692 -23.84 -4.66 -12.07
N ASN A 693 -22.75 -4.46 -11.35
CA ASN A 693 -21.60 -5.35 -11.47
C ASN A 693 -21.94 -6.69 -10.83
N PRO A 694 -21.79 -7.83 -11.54
CA PRO A 694 -21.94 -9.14 -10.93
C PRO A 694 -20.80 -9.39 -9.96
N LYS A 695 -20.93 -10.43 -9.13
CA LYS A 695 -19.81 -10.97 -8.38
C LYS A 695 -18.64 -11.24 -9.34
N SER A 696 -17.47 -10.72 -8.98
CA SER A 696 -16.22 -10.93 -9.69
C SER A 696 -15.14 -11.36 -8.70
N ASP A 697 -14.25 -12.22 -9.16
CA ASP A 697 -13.01 -12.57 -8.44
C ASP A 697 -11.82 -11.76 -8.99
N THR A 698 -12.07 -10.73 -9.80
CA THR A 698 -11.10 -9.79 -10.36
C THR A 698 -11.57 -8.34 -10.19
N GLY A 699 -10.64 -7.37 -10.12
CA GLY A 699 -10.94 -5.98 -9.80
C GLY A 699 -11.41 -5.84 -8.36
N ARG A 700 -12.45 -5.03 -8.10
CA ARG A 700 -13.07 -4.88 -6.77
C ARG A 700 -13.99 -6.06 -6.46
N THR A 701 -13.61 -6.89 -5.50
CA THR A 701 -14.31 -8.17 -5.18
C THR A 701 -15.07 -8.14 -3.86
N ALA A 702 -14.66 -7.28 -2.91
CA ALA A 702 -15.42 -6.96 -1.71
C ALA A 702 -15.39 -5.45 -1.45
N GLY A 703 -16.51 -4.76 -1.70
CA GLY A 703 -16.67 -3.32 -1.49
C GLY A 703 -18.00 -2.80 -2.01
N TYR A 704 -18.45 -1.63 -1.53
CA TYR A 704 -19.68 -1.02 -2.03
C TYR A 704 -19.44 -0.31 -3.37
N HIS A 705 -20.43 -0.42 -4.26
CA HIS A 705 -20.56 0.37 -5.47
C HIS A 705 -21.65 1.43 -5.26
N SER A 706 -21.52 2.59 -5.91
CA SER A 706 -22.56 3.63 -5.92
C SER A 706 -22.99 3.93 -7.34
N VAL A 707 -24.29 3.90 -7.61
CA VAL A 707 -24.88 4.22 -8.92
C VAL A 707 -25.95 5.29 -8.79
N LEU A 708 -25.96 6.24 -9.72
CA LEU A 708 -26.96 7.28 -9.85
C LEU A 708 -27.84 7.00 -11.09
N ILE A 709 -29.09 6.63 -10.83
CA ILE A 709 -30.05 6.16 -11.82
C ILE A 709 -30.93 7.35 -12.26
N PRO A 710 -30.87 7.80 -13.52
CA PRO A 710 -31.62 8.97 -13.99
C PRO A 710 -33.10 8.64 -14.15
N LEU A 711 -33.96 9.33 -13.40
CA LEU A 711 -35.40 9.10 -13.39
C LEU A 711 -36.16 10.11 -14.26
N SER A 712 -35.68 11.36 -14.32
CA SER A 712 -36.31 12.46 -15.07
C SER A 712 -36.35 12.22 -16.58
N GLY A 713 -35.47 11.38 -17.13
CA GLY A 713 -35.50 10.97 -18.53
C GLY A 713 -36.76 10.15 -18.89
N ASN A 714 -37.43 9.55 -17.91
CA ASN A 714 -38.70 8.87 -18.13
C ASN A 714 -39.86 9.88 -18.08
N LYS A 715 -40.58 10.05 -19.20
CA LYS A 715 -41.73 10.97 -19.35
C LYS A 715 -42.88 10.78 -18.33
N ASP A 716 -42.93 9.62 -17.66
CA ASP A 716 -43.96 9.30 -16.66
C ASP A 716 -43.48 9.55 -15.22
N TRP A 717 -42.21 9.96 -15.04
CA TRP A 717 -41.68 10.51 -13.79
C TRP A 717 -42.20 11.93 -13.53
N LYS A 718 -43.46 12.04 -13.10
CA LYS A 718 -44.15 13.32 -12.86
C LYS A 718 -45.19 13.23 -11.76
N GLY A 719 -45.52 14.37 -11.15
CA GLY A 719 -46.50 14.43 -10.07
C GLY A 719 -45.91 13.96 -8.74
N LYS A 720 -46.70 13.24 -7.96
CA LYS A 720 -46.29 12.70 -6.66
C LYS A 720 -45.98 11.22 -6.75
N ILE A 721 -44.74 10.85 -6.41
CA ILE A 721 -44.29 9.47 -6.25
C ILE A 721 -45.09 8.84 -5.10
N GLN A 722 -45.73 7.72 -5.37
CA GLN A 722 -46.52 6.95 -4.40
C GLN A 722 -45.76 5.75 -3.87
N GLN A 723 -44.92 5.12 -4.69
CA GLN A 723 -44.14 3.96 -4.29
C GLN A 723 -42.97 3.75 -5.26
N LEU A 724 -41.89 3.18 -4.76
CA LEU A 724 -40.73 2.74 -5.53
C LEU A 724 -40.59 1.23 -5.40
N ARG A 725 -40.07 0.59 -6.43
CA ARG A 725 -39.66 -0.82 -6.40
C ARG A 725 -38.29 -0.97 -7.04
N ILE A 726 -37.35 -1.56 -6.32
CA ILE A 726 -36.10 -2.05 -6.88
C ILE A 726 -36.33 -3.50 -7.26
N SER A 727 -36.01 -3.87 -8.49
CA SER A 727 -36.06 -5.26 -8.96
C SER A 727 -34.66 -5.68 -9.39
N LEU A 728 -34.22 -6.83 -8.93
CA LEU A 728 -32.95 -7.44 -9.33
C LEU A 728 -33.24 -8.60 -10.30
N ALA A 729 -32.36 -8.81 -11.26
CA ALA A 729 -32.40 -9.97 -12.14
C ALA A 729 -32.33 -11.29 -11.34
N ASP A 730 -32.75 -12.38 -11.99
CA ASP A 730 -32.72 -13.73 -11.41
C ASP A 730 -31.27 -14.18 -11.15
N ALA A 731 -30.86 -14.19 -9.89
CA ALA A 731 -29.57 -14.69 -9.44
C ALA A 731 -29.65 -15.23 -8.02
N THR A 732 -28.67 -16.05 -7.64
CA THR A 732 -28.52 -16.60 -6.28
C THR A 732 -27.32 -15.96 -5.59
N GLY A 733 -27.44 -15.65 -4.30
CA GLY A 733 -26.35 -15.15 -3.48
C GLY A 733 -26.78 -14.05 -2.51
N SER A 734 -25.81 -13.25 -2.06
CA SER A 734 -26.05 -12.11 -1.17
C SER A 734 -26.09 -10.81 -1.97
N PHE A 735 -27.06 -9.96 -1.69
CA PHE A 735 -27.09 -8.59 -2.18
C PHE A 735 -27.33 -7.65 -0.99
N GLN A 736 -26.45 -6.68 -0.79
CA GLN A 736 -26.55 -5.74 0.32
C GLN A 736 -26.84 -4.34 -0.21
N ILE A 737 -27.71 -3.60 0.47
CA ILE A 737 -27.98 -2.20 0.18
C ILE A 737 -27.58 -1.38 1.39
N ASP A 738 -26.59 -0.52 1.22
CA ASP A 738 -26.14 0.44 2.21
C ASP A 738 -27.07 1.64 2.28
N SER A 739 -27.41 2.23 1.13
CA SER A 739 -28.27 3.41 1.12
C SER A 739 -29.05 3.60 -0.17
N ILE A 740 -30.19 4.29 -0.05
CA ILE A 740 -31.05 4.72 -1.15
C ILE A 740 -31.34 6.21 -0.97
N GLU A 741 -31.15 7.01 -2.01
CA GLU A 741 -31.44 8.44 -1.99
C GLU A 741 -32.13 8.89 -3.28
N LEU A 742 -33.25 9.60 -3.17
CA LEU A 742 -33.78 10.41 -4.27
C LEU A 742 -33.00 11.72 -4.38
N ALA A 743 -32.09 11.78 -5.35
CA ALA A 743 -31.15 12.88 -5.52
C ALA A 743 -31.61 13.88 -6.59
N LYS A 744 -31.14 15.13 -6.46
CA LYS A 744 -31.23 16.16 -7.51
C LYS A 744 -29.86 16.81 -7.73
N PRO A 745 -28.95 16.13 -8.44
CA PRO A 745 -27.63 16.68 -8.76
C PRO A 745 -27.76 18.02 -9.50
N SER A 746 -26.83 18.95 -9.26
CA SER A 746 -26.73 20.20 -10.02
C SER A 746 -26.41 19.90 -11.49
N GLU A 747 -27.24 20.40 -12.40
CA GLU A 747 -27.26 20.00 -13.82
C GLU A 747 -26.29 20.81 -14.70
N SER A 748 -25.17 21.35 -14.20
CA SER A 748 -24.17 21.99 -15.09
C SER A 748 -23.16 20.99 -15.61
N GLY A 749 -23.00 20.95 -16.94
CA GLY A 749 -22.14 20.01 -17.63
C GLY A 749 -22.79 19.54 -18.93
N TRP A 750 -22.46 18.32 -19.33
CA TRP A 750 -22.87 17.72 -20.59
C TRP A 750 -23.61 16.39 -20.35
N GLU A 751 -24.77 16.28 -20.98
CA GLU A 751 -25.50 15.02 -21.21
C GLU A 751 -25.49 14.83 -22.72
N PHE A 752 -24.93 13.73 -23.22
CA PHE A 752 -24.53 13.62 -24.62
C PHE A 752 -25.71 13.28 -25.55
N ASP A 753 -26.62 14.22 -25.82
CA ASP A 753 -27.60 14.09 -26.91
C ASP A 753 -27.00 14.38 -28.31
N SER A 754 -25.82 14.98 -28.31
CA SER A 754 -25.00 15.37 -29.45
C SER A 754 -23.53 15.48 -28.98
N ALA A 755 -22.60 15.72 -29.90
CA ALA A 755 -21.20 15.90 -29.54
C ALA A 755 -20.96 17.13 -28.62
N ALA A 756 -21.88 18.10 -28.56
CA ALA A 756 -21.79 19.27 -27.66
C ALA A 756 -20.41 19.97 -27.65
N GLY A 757 -19.77 20.06 -28.83
CA GLY A 757 -18.42 20.63 -28.99
C GLY A 757 -17.27 19.79 -28.42
N TRP A 758 -17.55 18.63 -27.81
CA TRP A 758 -16.52 17.67 -27.46
C TRP A 758 -15.88 17.09 -28.71
N THR A 759 -14.56 16.90 -28.62
CA THR A 759 -13.76 16.31 -29.68
C THR A 759 -12.97 15.13 -29.14
N GLN A 760 -12.64 14.17 -29.99
CA GLN A 760 -11.87 12.98 -29.66
C GLN A 760 -10.66 12.84 -30.56
N ASN A 761 -9.60 12.29 -30.00
CA ASN A 761 -8.56 11.62 -30.75
C ASN A 761 -8.55 10.15 -30.28
N PRO A 762 -8.90 9.18 -31.15
CA PRO A 762 -8.93 7.77 -30.75
C PRO A 762 -7.55 7.26 -30.32
N ASN A 763 -6.46 7.89 -30.79
CA ASN A 763 -5.10 7.53 -30.38
C ASN A 763 -4.35 8.79 -29.92
N ALA A 764 -4.61 9.20 -28.67
CA ALA A 764 -4.01 10.39 -28.05
C ALA A 764 -2.49 10.30 -27.93
N GLU A 765 -1.95 9.07 -27.89
CA GLU A 765 -0.50 8.81 -27.87
C GLU A 765 0.19 9.52 -29.05
N CYS A 766 -0.42 9.51 -30.23
CA CYS A 766 0.13 10.15 -31.42
C CYS A 766 -0.21 11.63 -31.43
N ALA A 767 0.41 12.41 -30.55
CA ALA A 767 0.39 13.86 -30.60
C ALA A 767 0.61 14.31 -32.05
N SER A 768 -0.33 15.09 -32.61
CA SER A 768 -0.30 15.51 -34.01
C SER A 768 1.11 15.88 -34.45
N GLY A 769 1.54 15.37 -35.61
CA GLY A 769 2.82 15.72 -36.21
C GLY A 769 2.97 17.22 -36.48
N GLY A 770 1.95 18.05 -36.23
CA GLY A 770 1.93 19.48 -36.43
C GLY A 770 1.40 19.85 -37.81
N THR A 771 1.29 21.15 -38.08
CA THR A 771 0.82 21.65 -39.38
C THR A 771 2.00 22.10 -40.23
N ALA A 772 2.09 21.58 -41.46
CA ALA A 772 3.12 21.99 -42.40
C ALA A 772 3.07 23.51 -42.63
N SER A 773 4.23 24.17 -42.47
CA SER A 773 4.37 25.59 -42.76
C SER A 773 4.46 25.84 -44.27
N ALA A 774 4.06 27.04 -44.71
CA ALA A 774 4.18 27.43 -46.11
C ALA A 774 5.65 27.71 -46.47
N ASP A 775 6.11 27.14 -47.59
CA ASP A 775 7.44 27.36 -48.19
C ASP A 775 8.64 27.11 -47.23
N PRO A 776 8.80 25.91 -46.65
CA PRO A 776 9.93 25.60 -45.77
C PRO A 776 11.26 25.59 -46.54
N VAL A 777 12.32 26.11 -45.91
CA VAL A 777 13.69 26.18 -46.44
C VAL A 777 14.58 25.33 -45.55
N VAL A 778 15.36 24.43 -46.17
CA VAL A 778 16.31 23.56 -45.47
C VAL A 778 17.31 24.39 -44.67
N ASP A 779 17.45 24.07 -43.37
CA ASP A 779 18.41 24.68 -42.44
C ASP A 779 19.60 23.74 -42.23
N VAL A 780 19.36 22.57 -41.63
CA VAL A 780 20.34 21.48 -41.49
C VAL A 780 19.94 20.32 -42.39
N ASP A 781 20.90 19.73 -43.11
CA ASP A 781 20.68 18.52 -43.91
C ASP A 781 21.83 17.53 -43.75
N ASN A 782 21.57 16.43 -43.04
CA ASN A 782 22.50 15.32 -42.85
C ASN A 782 22.10 14.07 -43.65
N THR A 783 21.53 14.23 -44.85
CA THR A 783 20.91 13.09 -45.55
C THR A 783 21.70 12.56 -46.74
N THR A 784 22.77 13.26 -47.15
CA THR A 784 23.62 12.87 -48.27
C THR A 784 24.72 11.90 -47.81
N GLY A 785 25.04 10.87 -48.61
CA GLY A 785 26.10 9.89 -48.29
C GLY A 785 25.60 8.53 -47.81
N ALA A 786 26.54 7.64 -47.45
CA ALA A 786 26.23 6.32 -46.92
C ALA A 786 25.79 6.41 -45.45
N PHE A 787 24.91 5.51 -45.03
CA PHE A 787 24.39 5.43 -43.67
C PHE A 787 24.17 3.96 -43.28
N SER A 788 24.21 3.68 -41.98
CA SER A 788 23.80 2.42 -41.37
C SER A 788 22.44 2.58 -40.70
N THR A 789 21.77 1.47 -40.37
CA THR A 789 20.46 1.48 -39.72
C THR A 789 20.48 0.52 -38.54
N TYR A 790 19.93 0.96 -37.41
CA TYR A 790 19.76 0.12 -36.21
C TYR A 790 18.34 0.29 -35.68
N ALA A 791 17.71 -0.82 -35.27
CA ALA A 791 16.36 -0.86 -34.70
C ALA A 791 16.40 -0.74 -33.19
N ASP A 792 16.91 0.39 -32.71
CA ASP A 792 17.29 0.63 -31.32
C ASP A 792 16.52 1.78 -30.67
N ILE A 793 15.38 2.17 -31.24
CA ILE A 793 14.43 3.07 -30.60
C ILE A 793 13.32 2.23 -29.97
N ASN A 794 13.30 2.21 -28.64
CA ASN A 794 12.32 1.52 -27.80
C ASN A 794 12.26 2.21 -26.42
N TRP A 795 11.56 1.62 -25.45
CA TRP A 795 11.43 2.19 -24.10
C TRP A 795 12.78 2.43 -23.41
N LEU A 796 13.70 1.46 -23.49
CA LEU A 796 15.00 1.56 -22.83
C LEU A 796 15.92 2.49 -23.61
N SER A 797 15.91 2.35 -24.93
CA SER A 797 16.85 3.01 -25.81
C SER A 797 16.23 4.20 -26.53
N THR A 798 16.66 5.39 -26.13
CA THR A 798 16.30 6.66 -26.75
C THR A 798 17.52 7.31 -27.38
N ARG A 799 17.34 8.06 -28.47
CA ARG A 799 18.43 8.75 -29.19
C ARG A 799 18.19 10.24 -29.25
N MET A 800 19.26 11.03 -29.24
CA MET A 800 19.21 12.48 -29.40
C MET A 800 20.31 12.96 -30.34
N GLN A 801 19.93 13.82 -31.27
CA GLN A 801 20.87 14.61 -32.06
C GLN A 801 20.90 16.04 -31.53
N THR A 802 22.04 16.51 -31.05
CA THR A 802 22.21 17.94 -30.77
C THR A 802 22.44 18.72 -32.08
N PHE A 803 21.94 19.95 -32.15
CA PHE A 803 22.05 20.85 -33.31
C PHE A 803 21.90 22.33 -32.92
N THR A 804 22.28 23.23 -33.82
CA THR A 804 22.00 24.68 -33.74
C THR A 804 21.03 25.10 -34.83
N VAL A 805 20.27 26.18 -34.63
CA VAL A 805 19.39 26.77 -35.65
C VAL A 805 20.05 27.98 -36.31
N SER A 806 19.95 28.12 -37.64
CA SER A 806 20.48 29.30 -38.34
C SER A 806 19.52 30.49 -38.35
N THR A 807 18.27 30.27 -37.97
CA THR A 807 17.22 31.29 -37.86
C THR A 807 16.46 31.16 -36.54
N SER A 808 15.70 32.18 -36.16
CA SER A 808 14.85 32.13 -34.97
C SER A 808 13.57 31.28 -35.15
N ARG A 809 13.52 30.38 -36.14
CA ARG A 809 12.33 29.59 -36.48
C ARG A 809 12.69 28.16 -36.89
N LEU A 810 11.93 27.19 -36.38
CA LEU A 810 12.00 25.78 -36.76
C LEU A 810 10.62 25.30 -37.21
N ALA A 811 10.44 25.18 -38.51
CA ALA A 811 9.16 24.90 -39.15
C ALA A 811 8.88 23.40 -39.30
N GLN A 812 9.91 22.60 -39.61
CA GLN A 812 9.79 21.17 -39.86
C GLN A 812 11.07 20.46 -39.46
N VAL A 813 10.93 19.20 -39.07
CA VAL A 813 12.01 18.25 -38.85
C VAL A 813 11.69 16.96 -39.57
N ASP A 814 12.63 16.47 -40.37
CA ASP A 814 12.56 15.17 -41.02
C ASP A 814 13.58 14.22 -40.41
N PHE A 815 13.18 12.96 -40.23
CA PHE A 815 14.07 11.89 -39.80
C PHE A 815 13.91 10.65 -40.64
N TRP A 816 15.03 10.01 -40.94
CA TRP A 816 14.96 8.69 -41.56
C TRP A 816 14.72 7.64 -40.48
N ALA A 817 13.54 7.00 -40.53
CA ALA A 817 13.13 5.95 -39.61
C ALA A 817 12.53 4.75 -40.34
N TYR A 818 12.60 3.58 -39.71
CA TYR A 818 11.97 2.34 -40.13
C TYR A 818 11.40 1.59 -38.94
N GLN A 819 10.58 0.57 -39.21
CA GLN A 819 10.10 -0.34 -38.17
C GLN A 819 10.56 -1.77 -38.47
N GLU A 820 10.94 -2.49 -37.42
CA GLU A 820 11.23 -3.93 -37.44
C GLU A 820 10.21 -4.65 -36.56
N GLY A 821 9.54 -5.67 -37.10
CA GLY A 821 8.38 -6.27 -36.45
C GLY A 821 7.16 -5.34 -36.49
N ASP A 822 6.42 -5.31 -35.39
CA ASP A 822 5.18 -4.58 -35.14
C ASP A 822 5.32 -3.72 -33.87
N PRO A 823 6.21 -2.68 -33.89
CA PRO A 823 6.42 -1.81 -32.74
C PRO A 823 5.10 -1.13 -32.34
N LYS A 824 4.87 -1.07 -31.03
CA LYS A 824 3.64 -0.51 -30.45
C LYS A 824 3.81 0.94 -30.01
N GLY A 825 2.69 1.65 -30.01
CA GLY A 825 2.63 3.07 -29.75
C GLY A 825 3.37 3.93 -30.80
N CYS A 826 3.41 5.24 -30.58
CA CYS A 826 3.90 6.18 -31.58
C CYS A 826 5.43 6.34 -31.55
N LEU A 827 6.02 6.75 -32.68
CA LEU A 827 7.39 7.24 -32.73
C LEU A 827 7.39 8.74 -32.42
N TYR A 828 8.00 9.13 -31.31
CA TYR A 828 7.98 10.51 -30.83
C TYR A 828 9.25 11.26 -31.20
N PHE A 829 9.06 12.56 -31.36
CA PHE A 829 10.09 13.54 -31.66
C PHE A 829 9.97 14.71 -30.70
N ARG A 830 11.04 15.02 -29.97
CA ARG A 830 11.09 16.21 -29.09
C ARG A 830 12.16 17.19 -29.56
N VAL A 831 11.83 18.47 -29.51
CA VAL A 831 12.81 19.55 -29.61
C VAL A 831 13.00 20.13 -28.23
N VAL A 832 14.23 20.08 -27.71
CA VAL A 832 14.60 20.51 -26.37
C VAL A 832 15.63 21.62 -26.50
N LYS A 833 15.47 22.73 -25.78
CA LYS A 833 16.53 23.73 -25.61
C LYS A 833 17.45 23.27 -24.49
N ILE A 834 18.70 22.92 -24.81
CA ILE A 834 19.66 22.46 -23.81
C ILE A 834 20.00 23.63 -22.89
N THR A 835 19.81 23.44 -21.57
CA THR A 835 20.12 24.45 -20.55
C THR A 835 21.25 24.02 -19.64
N ASP A 836 21.50 22.71 -19.54
CA ASP A 836 22.66 22.14 -18.88
C ASP A 836 23.46 21.30 -19.89
N GLU A 837 24.61 21.80 -20.29
CA GLU A 837 25.49 21.14 -21.25
C GLU A 837 26.25 19.95 -20.65
N THR A 838 26.25 19.77 -19.32
CA THR A 838 26.92 18.64 -18.64
C THR A 838 26.04 17.39 -18.67
N THR A 839 24.75 17.56 -18.40
CA THR A 839 23.76 16.47 -18.38
C THR A 839 22.96 16.34 -19.67
N HIS A 840 23.11 17.32 -20.58
CA HIS A 840 22.32 17.49 -21.80
C HIS A 840 20.81 17.54 -21.56
N LYS A 841 20.40 18.06 -20.39
CA LYS A 841 19.01 18.32 -20.04
C LYS A 841 18.61 19.75 -20.37
N GLY A 842 17.32 19.97 -20.57
CA GLY A 842 16.81 21.23 -21.10
C GLY A 842 15.31 21.38 -21.08
N THR A 843 14.83 22.53 -21.55
CA THR A 843 13.40 22.83 -21.66
C THR A 843 12.83 22.25 -22.96
N THR A 844 11.85 21.34 -22.86
CA THR A 844 11.11 20.84 -24.03
C THR A 844 10.30 21.96 -24.67
N LEU A 845 10.57 22.23 -25.94
CA LEU A 845 9.87 23.26 -26.74
C LEU A 845 8.77 22.66 -27.62
N PHE A 846 8.94 21.40 -28.04
CA PHE A 846 7.99 20.70 -28.90
C PHE A 846 8.00 19.20 -28.63
N THR A 847 6.84 18.58 -28.81
CA THR A 847 6.71 17.13 -28.94
C THR A 847 5.70 16.86 -30.06
N GLY A 848 6.11 16.07 -31.04
CA GLY A 848 5.23 15.53 -32.08
C GLY A 848 5.45 14.04 -32.20
N ALA A 849 4.47 13.33 -32.72
CA ALA A 849 4.55 11.89 -32.89
C ALA A 849 3.94 11.46 -34.22
N VAL A 850 4.35 10.30 -34.70
CA VAL A 850 3.70 9.65 -35.84
C VAL A 850 3.28 8.23 -35.49
N PRO A 851 2.13 7.74 -36.01
CA PRO A 851 1.70 6.38 -35.77
C PRO A 851 2.61 5.37 -36.47
N PRO A 852 2.62 4.09 -36.03
CA PRO A 852 3.34 3.02 -36.73
C PRO A 852 3.02 2.93 -38.22
N SER A 853 1.78 3.23 -38.62
CA SER A 853 1.36 3.23 -40.02
C SER A 853 2.06 4.28 -40.89
N ALA A 854 2.65 5.31 -40.30
CA ALA A 854 3.44 6.33 -40.99
C ALA A 854 4.93 5.95 -41.13
N VAL A 855 5.37 4.87 -40.48
CA VAL A 855 6.75 4.38 -40.53
C VAL A 855 6.78 3.07 -41.31
N SER A 856 7.49 3.04 -42.44
CA SER A 856 7.53 1.83 -43.28
C SER A 856 8.60 0.84 -42.80
N ALA A 857 8.37 -0.46 -43.00
CA ALA A 857 9.39 -1.49 -42.74
C ALA A 857 10.64 -1.36 -43.65
N ALA A 858 10.49 -0.74 -44.84
CA ALA A 858 11.61 -0.46 -45.75
C ALA A 858 12.41 0.80 -45.35
N GLY A 859 11.88 1.59 -44.41
CA GLY A 859 12.43 2.86 -43.97
C GLY A 859 12.21 4.03 -44.93
N GLY A 860 12.09 5.23 -44.36
CA GLY A 860 11.80 6.46 -45.10
C GLY A 860 11.88 7.70 -44.21
N PHE A 861 11.71 8.88 -44.81
CA PHE A 861 11.60 10.11 -44.03
C PHE A 861 10.23 10.23 -43.39
N VAL A 862 10.25 10.46 -42.08
CA VAL A 862 9.12 10.82 -41.24
C VAL A 862 9.25 12.30 -40.93
N SER A 863 8.17 13.05 -41.11
CA SER A 863 8.15 14.50 -40.90
C SER A 863 7.30 14.88 -39.70
N VAL A 864 7.80 15.80 -38.88
CA VAL A 864 7.03 16.55 -37.90
C VAL A 864 7.24 18.05 -38.10
N TYR A 865 6.31 18.86 -37.62
CA TYR A 865 6.18 20.28 -37.92
C TYR A 865 6.10 21.08 -36.61
N PRO A 866 7.25 21.37 -35.96
CA PRO A 866 7.26 22.03 -34.65
C PRO A 866 6.65 23.43 -34.62
N GLY A 867 6.69 24.17 -35.73
CA GLY A 867 6.16 25.54 -35.78
C GLY A 867 6.76 26.49 -34.75
N LEU A 868 8.02 26.31 -34.36
CA LEU A 868 8.63 27.11 -33.29
C LEU A 868 9.11 28.46 -33.82
N THR A 869 8.93 29.51 -33.02
CA THR A 869 9.40 30.88 -33.29
C THR A 869 10.15 31.45 -32.10
N GLY A 870 10.97 32.48 -32.32
CA GLY A 870 11.72 33.14 -31.25
C GLY A 870 12.91 32.33 -30.71
N LEU A 871 13.39 31.34 -31.48
CA LEU A 871 14.54 30.53 -31.09
C LEU A 871 15.82 31.38 -31.06
N ASP A 872 16.67 31.12 -30.07
CA ASP A 872 18.00 31.70 -29.94
C ASP A 872 18.98 30.96 -30.85
N THR A 873 19.55 31.66 -31.83
CA THR A 873 20.51 31.10 -32.80
C THR A 873 21.89 30.82 -32.21
N SER A 874 22.14 31.21 -30.96
CA SER A 874 23.39 30.92 -30.24
C SER A 874 23.28 29.73 -29.28
N ALA A 875 22.07 29.19 -29.08
CA ALA A 875 21.82 28.08 -28.17
C ALA A 875 21.95 26.70 -28.85
N THR A 876 22.28 25.69 -28.06
CA THR A 876 22.23 24.27 -28.45
C THR A 876 20.82 23.72 -28.24
N TYR A 877 20.32 23.00 -29.23
CA TYR A 877 19.05 22.27 -29.14
C TYR A 877 19.30 20.78 -29.26
N GLY A 878 18.53 19.98 -28.52
CA GLY A 878 18.45 18.54 -28.63
C GLY A 878 17.23 18.16 -29.45
N LEU A 879 17.43 17.25 -30.39
CA LEU A 879 16.37 16.64 -31.16
C LEU A 879 16.31 15.15 -30.79
N GLN A 880 15.37 14.81 -29.91
CA GLN A 880 15.22 13.48 -29.35
C GLN A 880 14.23 12.65 -30.17
N ILE A 881 14.53 11.37 -30.34
CA ILE A 881 13.63 10.36 -30.90
C ILE A 881 13.51 9.20 -29.91
N LEU A 882 12.26 8.91 -29.53
CA LEU A 882 11.94 7.92 -28.53
C LEU A 882 10.63 7.20 -28.86
N ASN A 883 10.46 6.02 -28.28
CA ASN A 883 9.21 5.29 -28.29
C ASN A 883 8.93 4.85 -26.85
N PRO A 884 8.03 5.54 -26.14
CA PRO A 884 7.78 5.31 -24.72
C PRO A 884 6.89 4.07 -24.46
N TYR A 885 6.77 3.15 -25.42
CA TYR A 885 5.93 1.96 -25.30
C TYR A 885 6.76 0.72 -25.60
N VAL A 886 6.62 -0.34 -24.81
CA VAL A 886 7.27 -1.63 -25.08
C VAL A 886 6.29 -2.77 -24.89
N ILE A 887 6.27 -3.67 -25.88
CA ILE A 887 5.87 -5.06 -25.67
C ILE A 887 7.09 -5.92 -26.00
N PRO A 888 7.56 -6.77 -25.06
CA PRO A 888 8.59 -7.74 -25.34
C PRO A 888 8.23 -8.57 -26.59
N GLY A 889 9.09 -8.52 -27.62
CA GLY A 889 8.92 -9.29 -28.84
C GLY A 889 7.94 -8.75 -29.89
N ALA A 890 7.29 -7.60 -29.67
CA ALA A 890 6.38 -7.02 -30.67
C ALA A 890 7.11 -6.35 -31.83
N GLY A 891 8.21 -5.63 -31.57
CA GLY A 891 8.99 -4.93 -32.60
C GLY A 891 9.67 -3.67 -32.06
N THR A 892 10.54 -3.05 -32.84
CA THR A 892 11.25 -1.80 -32.49
C THR A 892 11.26 -0.82 -33.66
N TYR A 893 11.38 0.47 -33.33
CA TYR A 893 11.70 1.47 -34.33
C TYR A 893 13.21 1.53 -34.54
N GLY A 894 13.62 1.92 -35.73
CA GLY A 894 15.01 2.15 -36.04
C GLY A 894 15.23 3.43 -36.82
N VAL A 895 16.46 3.94 -36.74
CA VAL A 895 16.86 5.18 -37.41
C VAL A 895 18.13 4.99 -38.22
N GLY A 896 18.37 5.94 -39.12
CA GLY A 896 19.58 5.99 -39.93
C GLY A 896 20.70 6.74 -39.23
N TYR A 897 21.92 6.21 -39.30
CA TYR A 897 23.13 6.79 -38.71
C TYR A 897 24.18 7.05 -39.77
N SER A 898 24.82 8.22 -39.70
CA SER A 898 25.99 8.56 -40.49
C SER A 898 27.19 8.67 -39.58
N ASP A 899 28.24 7.89 -39.87
CA ASP A 899 29.52 7.96 -39.15
C ASP A 899 30.54 8.87 -39.88
N ASP A 900 30.05 9.80 -40.72
CA ASP A 900 30.85 10.78 -41.45
C ASP A 900 31.20 11.95 -40.53
N ALA A 901 32.48 12.07 -40.14
CA ALA A 901 32.96 13.15 -39.27
C ALA A 901 32.72 14.58 -39.84
N SER A 902 32.35 14.73 -41.11
CA SER A 902 31.94 16.01 -41.69
C SER A 902 30.47 16.36 -41.43
N LYS A 903 29.69 15.46 -40.83
CA LYS A 903 28.26 15.63 -40.63
C LYS A 903 27.76 15.08 -39.31
N PRO A 904 27.09 15.92 -38.50
CA PRO A 904 27.08 17.37 -38.45
C PRO A 904 28.44 17.90 -37.95
N ALA A 905 28.81 19.12 -38.33
CA ALA A 905 30.12 19.70 -38.00
C ALA A 905 30.11 20.51 -36.68
N SER A 906 31.29 20.59 -36.06
CA SER A 906 31.68 21.03 -34.69
C SER A 906 30.61 21.53 -33.71
N GLY A 907 30.42 20.77 -32.62
CA GLY A 907 29.59 21.12 -31.45
C GLY A 907 28.28 20.35 -31.37
N SER A 908 27.91 19.62 -32.43
CA SER A 908 26.73 18.77 -32.53
C SER A 908 27.13 17.31 -32.59
N GLY A 909 26.53 16.45 -31.76
CA GLY A 909 26.77 15.02 -31.70
C GLY A 909 25.52 14.23 -31.32
N GLU A 910 25.55 12.94 -31.61
CA GLU A 910 24.49 11.99 -31.24
C GLU A 910 24.76 11.38 -29.87
N TYR A 911 23.71 11.31 -29.07
CA TYR A 911 23.70 10.77 -27.71
C TYR A 911 22.62 9.71 -27.61
N TYR A 912 22.83 8.75 -26.72
CA TYR A 912 21.83 7.76 -26.36
C TYR A 912 21.54 7.76 -24.87
N SER A 913 20.40 7.22 -24.52
CA SER A 913 20.03 6.93 -23.14
C SER A 913 19.51 5.49 -23.09
N VAL A 914 19.83 4.80 -21.99
CA VAL A 914 19.35 3.44 -21.68
C VAL A 914 18.22 3.43 -20.62
N ASP A 915 17.77 4.63 -20.25
CA ASP A 915 16.76 4.92 -19.22
C ASP A 915 15.73 5.95 -19.74
N ASN A 916 15.43 5.92 -21.04
CA ASN A 916 14.40 6.75 -21.68
C ASN A 916 14.60 8.29 -21.56
N GLY A 917 15.86 8.75 -21.57
CA GLY A 917 16.27 10.15 -21.51
C GLY A 917 16.63 10.68 -20.13
N GLY A 918 16.68 9.81 -19.10
CA GLY A 918 17.08 10.16 -17.73
C GLY A 918 18.56 10.50 -17.61
N ILE A 919 19.42 9.74 -18.28
CA ILE A 919 20.88 9.91 -18.36
C ILE A 919 21.32 9.78 -19.81
N TRP A 920 22.04 10.80 -20.31
CA TRP A 920 22.55 10.83 -21.68
C TRP A 920 24.03 10.42 -21.72
N HIS A 921 24.34 9.48 -22.60
CA HIS A 921 25.68 9.00 -22.92
C HIS A 921 26.08 9.48 -24.32
N GLY A 922 27.30 9.98 -24.45
CA GLY A 922 27.83 10.44 -25.74
C GLY A 922 28.68 11.71 -25.61
N PRO A 923 28.96 12.40 -26.74
CA PRO A 923 28.53 12.01 -28.08
C PRO A 923 29.25 10.75 -28.57
N GLU A 924 28.55 9.86 -29.29
CA GLU A 924 29.20 8.72 -29.95
C GLU A 924 30.19 9.24 -31.03
N THR A 925 31.41 8.67 -31.08
CA THR A 925 32.50 9.23 -31.89
C THR A 925 32.17 9.22 -33.38
N SER A 926 32.16 10.40 -34.00
CA SER A 926 31.86 10.64 -35.44
C SER A 926 30.46 10.23 -35.90
N ARG A 927 29.53 9.93 -34.99
CA ARG A 927 28.19 9.44 -35.31
C ARG A 927 27.15 10.54 -35.28
N SER A 928 26.18 10.46 -36.18
CA SER A 928 24.98 11.28 -36.13
C SER A 928 23.75 10.70 -36.78
N LEU A 929 22.59 11.17 -36.30
CA LEU A 929 21.30 10.78 -36.86
C LEU A 929 21.14 11.34 -38.27
N LYS A 930 20.40 10.61 -39.10
CA LYS A 930 20.03 11.04 -40.46
C LYS A 930 18.74 11.85 -40.40
N PHE A 931 18.89 13.17 -40.40
CA PHE A 931 17.80 14.12 -40.22
C PHE A 931 17.93 15.36 -41.11
N ARG A 932 16.85 16.13 -41.22
CA ARG A 932 16.83 17.50 -41.74
C ARG A 932 16.01 18.39 -40.83
N THR A 933 16.40 19.66 -40.77
CA THR A 933 15.57 20.71 -40.18
C THR A 933 15.25 21.75 -41.24
N TYR A 934 14.13 22.43 -41.06
CA TYR A 934 13.67 23.47 -41.97
C TYR A 934 13.26 24.71 -41.20
N SER A 935 13.62 25.88 -41.72
CA SER A 935 13.09 27.18 -41.32
C SER A 935 11.96 27.59 -42.27
N ALA A 936 11.15 28.60 -41.92
CA ALA A 936 10.15 29.14 -42.85
C ALA A 936 9.93 30.67 -42.70
N PRO A 937 9.62 31.39 -43.80
CA PRO A 937 9.26 32.82 -43.76
C PRO A 937 7.95 33.09 -43.02
N ARG A 938 7.07 32.08 -42.91
CA ARG A 938 5.83 32.10 -42.12
C ARG A 938 5.63 30.75 -41.47
N ILE A 939 5.28 30.75 -40.19
CA ILE A 939 4.88 29.55 -39.45
C ILE A 939 3.36 29.46 -39.47
N ALA A 940 2.81 28.28 -39.77
CA ALA A 940 1.38 28.01 -39.60
C ALA A 940 1.07 27.95 -38.10
N GLU A 941 -0.01 28.60 -37.65
CA GLU A 941 -0.47 28.44 -36.27
C GLU A 941 -0.80 26.97 -36.02
N GLN A 942 -0.31 26.45 -34.89
CA GLN A 942 -0.61 25.09 -34.46
C GLN A 942 -2.07 25.04 -34.02
N ASP A 943 -2.91 24.28 -34.74
CA ASP A 943 -4.24 23.97 -34.25
C ASP A 943 -4.09 23.03 -33.03
N ALA A 944 -4.46 23.53 -31.85
CA ALA A 944 -4.39 22.80 -30.59
C ALA A 944 -5.25 21.52 -30.60
N ASN A 945 -6.23 21.43 -31.51
CA ASN A 945 -7.10 20.28 -31.72
C ASN A 945 -6.79 19.56 -33.05
N ALA A 946 -5.65 19.80 -33.68
CA ALA A 946 -5.24 19.06 -34.88
C ALA A 946 -5.25 17.55 -34.61
N GLY A 947 -5.97 16.79 -35.43
CA GLY A 947 -6.15 15.34 -35.26
C GLY A 947 -7.34 14.93 -34.39
N PHE A 948 -8.00 15.89 -33.73
CA PHE A 948 -9.26 15.65 -33.03
C PHE A 948 -10.45 15.80 -33.99
N THR A 949 -11.42 14.90 -33.88
CA THR A 949 -12.70 14.95 -34.60
C THR A 949 -13.85 15.07 -33.59
N PRO A 950 -15.06 15.48 -33.98
CA PRO A 950 -16.19 15.45 -33.04
C PRO A 950 -16.37 14.06 -32.42
N VAL A 951 -16.67 14.00 -31.12
CA VAL A 951 -16.94 12.73 -30.43
C VAL A 951 -18.13 12.01 -31.08
N ALA A 952 -18.01 10.70 -31.26
CA ALA A 952 -19.12 9.87 -31.71
C ALA A 952 -20.16 9.75 -30.59
N VAL A 953 -21.39 10.16 -30.87
CA VAL A 953 -22.52 10.09 -29.93
C VAL A 953 -23.60 9.18 -30.49
N ALA A 954 -23.94 8.13 -29.74
CA ALA A 954 -24.98 7.18 -30.07
C ALA A 954 -25.81 6.85 -28.82
N ASP A 955 -27.14 6.85 -28.95
CA ASP A 955 -28.08 6.56 -27.87
C ASP A 955 -27.87 7.38 -26.58
N GLY A 956 -27.43 8.63 -26.72
CA GLY A 956 -27.18 9.52 -25.57
C GLY A 956 -25.77 9.40 -24.98
N LEU A 957 -24.89 8.60 -25.59
CA LEU A 957 -23.59 8.22 -25.03
C LEU A 957 -22.44 8.67 -25.93
N ALA A 958 -21.47 9.39 -25.35
CA ALA A 958 -20.21 9.72 -25.98
C ALA A 958 -19.22 8.55 -25.90
N GLY A 959 -18.41 8.32 -26.91
CA GLY A 959 -17.29 7.38 -26.80
C GLY A 959 -16.33 7.47 -27.95
N SER A 960 -15.34 6.55 -27.95
CA SER A 960 -14.30 6.54 -28.96
C SER A 960 -14.43 5.42 -30.00
N ASP A 961 -14.02 5.73 -31.23
CA ASP A 961 -13.93 4.80 -32.35
C ASP A 961 -12.48 4.27 -32.46
N GLY A 962 -12.11 3.30 -31.63
CA GLY A 962 -11.08 2.34 -32.09
C GLY A 962 -9.62 2.56 -31.70
N GLY A 963 -9.28 3.30 -30.64
CA GLY A 963 -7.86 3.41 -30.25
C GLY A 963 -7.54 3.05 -28.79
N TYR A 964 -6.24 2.94 -28.54
CA TYR A 964 -5.68 2.32 -27.34
C TYR A 964 -5.68 3.30 -26.14
N GLU A 965 -5.44 4.59 -26.30
CA GLU A 965 -5.70 5.59 -25.25
C GLU A 965 -6.47 6.76 -25.88
N PRO A 966 -7.82 6.67 -25.92
CA PRO A 966 -8.61 7.72 -26.54
C PRO A 966 -8.69 8.93 -25.61
N ALA A 967 -8.38 10.12 -26.14
CA ALA A 967 -8.56 11.38 -25.43
C ALA A 967 -9.83 12.07 -25.91
N LEU A 968 -10.75 12.34 -24.99
CA LEU A 968 -11.96 13.11 -25.23
C LEU A 968 -11.80 14.49 -24.58
N ARG A 969 -11.79 15.54 -25.38
CA ARG A 969 -11.65 16.93 -24.93
C ARG A 969 -12.98 17.65 -24.94
N SER A 970 -13.24 18.42 -23.91
CA SER A 970 -14.35 19.38 -23.87
C SER A 970 -14.16 20.49 -24.92
N PRO A 971 -15.19 21.32 -25.15
CA PRO A 971 -15.00 22.62 -25.79
C PRO A 971 -13.92 23.44 -25.07
N SER A 972 -13.21 24.29 -25.81
CA SER A 972 -12.30 25.27 -25.22
C SER A 972 -13.06 26.48 -24.67
N SER A 973 -12.40 27.28 -23.83
CA SER A 973 -12.94 28.51 -23.23
C SER A 973 -14.09 28.25 -22.23
N LEU A 974 -13.96 27.20 -21.40
CA LEU A 974 -15.00 26.82 -20.42
C LEU A 974 -15.25 27.87 -19.33
N GLU A 975 -14.24 28.68 -18.98
CA GLU A 975 -14.29 29.66 -17.89
C GLU A 975 -14.74 29.09 -16.52
N ILE A 976 -14.40 27.83 -16.22
CA ILE A 976 -14.72 27.22 -14.94
C ILE A 976 -13.86 27.87 -13.85
N THR A 977 -14.49 28.38 -12.79
CA THR A 977 -13.76 28.92 -11.63
C THR A 977 -13.39 27.78 -10.68
N ALA A 978 -12.09 27.45 -10.59
CA ALA A 978 -11.59 26.33 -9.79
C ALA A 978 -11.98 26.44 -8.31
N ALA A 979 -11.87 27.63 -7.71
CA ALA A 979 -12.18 27.86 -6.30
C ALA A 979 -13.66 27.62 -5.93
N SER A 980 -14.55 27.68 -6.91
CA SER A 980 -15.98 27.41 -6.75
C SER A 980 -16.41 26.15 -7.47
N THR A 981 -15.49 25.27 -7.87
CA THR A 981 -15.82 23.99 -8.50
C THR A 981 -15.01 22.92 -7.79
N ARG A 982 -15.61 22.25 -6.80
CA ARG A 982 -14.93 21.24 -6.00
C ARG A 982 -15.00 19.87 -6.66
N TYR A 983 -16.18 19.50 -7.17
CA TYR A 983 -16.40 18.15 -7.68
C TYR A 983 -16.64 18.13 -9.18
N ILE A 984 -16.05 17.12 -9.83
CA ILE A 984 -16.39 16.70 -11.18
C ILE A 984 -16.96 15.29 -11.10
N HIS A 985 -18.15 15.11 -11.65
CA HIS A 985 -18.82 13.83 -11.73
C HIS A 985 -18.75 13.31 -13.16
N ILE A 986 -18.20 12.12 -13.35
CA ILE A 986 -18.13 11.44 -14.64
C ILE A 986 -18.92 10.16 -14.52
N ARG A 987 -19.93 9.97 -15.38
CA ARG A 987 -20.62 8.70 -15.51
C ARG A 987 -20.13 7.97 -16.74
N MET A 988 -19.39 6.89 -16.56
CA MET A 988 -18.83 6.10 -17.67
C MET A 988 -18.76 4.61 -17.34
N ASN A 989 -18.72 3.78 -18.37
CA ASN A 989 -18.46 2.34 -18.23
C ASN A 989 -17.06 1.95 -18.76
N ASN A 990 -16.63 0.74 -18.41
CA ASN A 990 -15.29 0.25 -18.71
C ASN A 990 -15.32 -1.23 -19.17
N PRO A 991 -15.99 -1.52 -20.29
CA PRO A 991 -16.22 -2.88 -20.78
C PRO A 991 -14.93 -3.64 -21.09
N ASP A 992 -13.84 -2.92 -21.39
CA ASP A 992 -12.54 -3.48 -21.72
C ASP A 992 -11.63 -3.64 -20.49
N ASN A 993 -12.16 -3.41 -19.29
CA ASN A 993 -11.47 -3.60 -18.01
C ASN A 993 -10.14 -2.84 -17.92
N ARG A 994 -10.12 -1.58 -18.39
CA ARG A 994 -9.00 -0.66 -18.13
C ARG A 994 -8.85 -0.46 -16.63
N GLN A 995 -7.62 -0.28 -16.16
CA GLN A 995 -7.38 -0.06 -14.74
C GLN A 995 -7.76 1.35 -14.30
N VAL A 996 -7.54 2.36 -15.17
CA VAL A 996 -7.66 3.77 -14.79
C VAL A 996 -8.22 4.64 -15.91
N ALA A 997 -8.64 5.85 -15.53
CA ALA A 997 -8.77 6.98 -16.44
C ALA A 997 -8.13 8.23 -15.84
N TYR A 998 -7.73 9.14 -16.71
CA TYR A 998 -7.26 10.47 -16.36
C TYR A 998 -8.33 11.50 -16.65
N LEU A 999 -8.50 12.45 -15.73
CA LEU A 999 -9.13 13.73 -15.99
C LEU A 999 -8.05 14.82 -15.92
N LEU A 1000 -7.67 15.32 -17.09
CA LEU A 1000 -6.66 16.37 -17.28
C LEU A 1000 -7.34 17.70 -17.59
N PHE A 1001 -6.66 18.82 -17.34
CA PHE A 1001 -7.22 20.13 -17.64
C PHE A 1001 -6.17 21.17 -18.05
N THR A 1002 -6.65 22.25 -18.66
CA THR A 1002 -5.86 23.46 -18.94
C THR A 1002 -6.43 24.65 -18.17
N SER A 1003 -5.60 25.67 -17.94
CA SER A 1003 -6.04 26.93 -17.33
C SER A 1003 -5.71 28.12 -18.22
N ALA A 1004 -6.33 29.27 -17.95
CA ALA A 1004 -6.02 30.51 -18.66
C ALA A 1004 -4.54 30.92 -18.51
N ALA A 1005 -3.92 30.58 -17.38
CA ALA A 1005 -2.51 30.87 -17.10
C ALA A 1005 -1.56 29.83 -17.73
N ASP A 1006 -2.07 28.63 -18.00
CA ASP A 1006 -1.33 27.52 -18.59
C ASP A 1006 -2.25 26.72 -19.54
N PRO A 1007 -2.28 27.10 -20.83
CA PRO A 1007 -3.22 26.57 -21.81
C PRO A 1007 -2.79 25.20 -22.37
N THR A 1008 -1.83 24.53 -21.73
CA THR A 1008 -1.34 23.22 -22.17
C THR A 1008 -1.87 22.12 -21.25
N PHE A 1009 -2.31 21.01 -21.84
CA PHE A 1009 -2.59 19.80 -21.05
C PHE A 1009 -1.27 19.18 -20.63
N ASP A 1010 -1.25 18.67 -19.41
CA ASP A 1010 -0.19 17.77 -18.99
C ASP A 1010 -0.25 16.50 -19.83
N ARG A 1011 0.92 16.03 -20.27
CA ARG A 1011 1.02 14.86 -21.16
C ARG A 1011 1.40 13.61 -20.37
N PRO A 1012 0.80 12.45 -20.68
CA PRO A 1012 1.21 11.16 -20.11
C PRO A 1012 2.65 10.68 -20.43
N GLY A 1013 3.50 11.49 -21.06
CA GLY A 1013 4.82 11.06 -21.57
C GLY A 1013 6.04 11.71 -20.91
N ASP A 1014 5.88 12.61 -19.94
CA ASP A 1014 7.01 13.41 -19.40
C ASP A 1014 7.79 12.70 -18.27
N GLY A 1015 7.55 11.41 -18.04
CA GLY A 1015 8.11 10.69 -16.90
C GLY A 1015 7.34 11.06 -15.63
N TRP A 1016 7.04 10.05 -14.83
CA TRP A 1016 6.09 10.07 -13.71
C TRP A 1016 6.43 11.06 -12.58
N PRO A 1017 5.46 11.59 -11.79
CA PRO A 1017 4.00 11.63 -11.92
C PRO A 1017 3.42 13.08 -12.05
N VAL A 1018 2.48 13.32 -12.97
CA VAL A 1018 1.98 14.69 -13.24
C VAL A 1018 0.74 15.18 -12.43
N PRO A 1019 -0.19 14.37 -11.88
CA PRO A 1019 -1.35 14.95 -11.17
C PRO A 1019 -1.10 15.37 -9.70
N GLU A 1020 -0.04 14.87 -9.04
CA GLU A 1020 0.20 15.08 -7.61
C GLU A 1020 1.51 15.83 -7.29
N GLU A 1021 2.30 16.18 -8.30
CA GLU A 1021 3.42 17.10 -8.13
C GLU A 1021 2.95 18.54 -7.93
N THR A 1022 3.82 19.37 -7.36
CA THR A 1022 3.51 20.79 -7.14
C THR A 1022 3.21 21.47 -8.47
N GLY A 1023 1.92 21.72 -8.74
CA GLY A 1023 1.46 22.36 -9.98
C GLY A 1023 0.77 21.43 -11.00
N GLY A 1024 0.63 20.14 -10.71
CA GLY A 1024 -0.02 19.16 -11.58
C GLY A 1024 -1.47 19.49 -11.99
N LYS A 1025 -1.81 19.35 -13.28
CA LYS A 1025 -3.12 19.70 -13.87
C LYS A 1025 -3.93 18.46 -14.28
N GLY A 1026 -4.09 17.53 -13.36
CA GLY A 1026 -5.00 16.42 -13.56
C GLY A 1026 -5.25 15.59 -12.32
N VAL A 1027 -6.10 14.58 -12.48
CA VAL A 1027 -6.32 13.51 -11.51
C VAL A 1027 -6.44 12.20 -12.28
N VAL A 1028 -5.91 11.13 -11.71
CA VAL A 1028 -6.12 9.76 -12.19
C VAL A 1028 -7.09 9.09 -11.24
N PHE A 1029 -7.97 8.22 -11.74
CA PHE A 1029 -8.93 7.51 -10.92
C PHE A 1029 -9.09 6.07 -11.42
N ALA A 1030 -9.28 5.15 -10.48
CA ALA A 1030 -9.52 3.74 -10.78
C ALA A 1030 -10.83 3.59 -11.56
N LEU A 1031 -10.82 2.77 -12.60
CA LEU A 1031 -12.05 2.41 -13.32
C LEU A 1031 -12.57 1.08 -12.80
N GLU A 1032 -13.84 1.07 -12.43
CA GLU A 1032 -14.56 -0.17 -12.13
C GLU A 1032 -14.66 -1.02 -13.39
N PRO A 1033 -14.19 -2.28 -13.39
CA PRO A 1033 -14.25 -3.14 -14.57
C PRO A 1033 -15.70 -3.48 -14.96
N GLY A 1034 -15.89 -3.75 -16.25
CA GLY A 1034 -17.15 -4.23 -16.81
C GLY A 1034 -17.99 -3.15 -17.50
N ALA A 1035 -19.08 -3.60 -18.12
CA ALA A 1035 -19.93 -2.77 -18.98
C ALA A 1035 -20.89 -1.84 -18.22
N SER A 1036 -20.93 -1.90 -16.88
CA SER A 1036 -21.80 -1.05 -16.05
C SER A 1036 -21.32 0.40 -16.02
N PHE A 1037 -22.26 1.33 -16.02
CA PHE A 1037 -21.95 2.75 -15.81
C PHE A 1037 -21.78 3.03 -14.32
N HIS A 1038 -20.64 3.60 -13.97
CA HIS A 1038 -20.30 4.02 -12.62
C HIS A 1038 -20.16 5.54 -12.56
N ASP A 1039 -20.52 6.10 -11.42
CA ASP A 1039 -20.38 7.54 -11.16
C ASP A 1039 -19.10 7.80 -10.39
N TYR A 1040 -18.09 8.28 -11.09
CA TYR A 1040 -16.83 8.73 -10.51
C TYR A 1040 -17.00 10.16 -10.02
N THR A 1041 -16.83 10.38 -8.72
CA THR A 1041 -16.84 11.72 -8.12
C THR A 1041 -15.41 12.11 -7.77
N LEU A 1042 -14.89 13.09 -8.50
CA LEU A 1042 -13.50 13.52 -8.39
C LEU A 1042 -13.44 14.82 -7.57
N ASP A 1043 -12.79 14.79 -6.41
CA ASP A 1043 -12.54 15.98 -5.59
C ASP A 1043 -11.34 16.76 -6.13
N MET A 1044 -11.62 17.73 -6.98
CA MET A 1044 -10.60 18.54 -7.64
C MET A 1044 -9.89 19.49 -6.67
N SER A 1045 -10.42 19.73 -5.47
CA SER A 1045 -9.74 20.57 -4.47
C SER A 1045 -8.44 19.96 -3.95
N LYS A 1046 -8.27 18.65 -4.11
CA LYS A 1046 -7.04 17.92 -3.77
C LYS A 1046 -5.96 18.02 -4.86
N VAL A 1047 -6.29 18.55 -6.04
CA VAL A 1047 -5.36 18.64 -7.17
C VAL A 1047 -4.59 19.95 -7.12
N ALA A 1048 -3.26 19.87 -7.01
CA ALA A 1048 -2.40 21.03 -6.74
C ALA A 1048 -2.51 22.16 -7.79
N GLY A 1049 -2.71 21.81 -9.07
CA GLY A 1049 -2.88 22.74 -10.18
C GLY A 1049 -4.32 23.22 -10.40
N TRP A 1050 -5.31 22.75 -9.64
CA TRP A 1050 -6.72 23.16 -9.78
C TRP A 1050 -6.94 24.57 -9.21
N LYS A 1051 -6.47 25.57 -9.95
CA LYS A 1051 -6.44 26.99 -9.54
C LYS A 1051 -6.81 27.90 -10.71
N GLY A 1052 -7.36 29.07 -10.38
CA GLY A 1052 -7.71 30.08 -11.37
C GLY A 1052 -8.89 29.69 -12.27
N THR A 1053 -8.80 30.04 -13.55
CA THR A 1053 -9.83 29.78 -14.57
C THR A 1053 -9.42 28.57 -15.40
N ILE A 1054 -10.25 27.53 -15.36
CA ILE A 1054 -10.06 26.29 -16.12
C ILE A 1054 -10.74 26.43 -17.48
N GLU A 1055 -9.99 26.16 -18.55
CA GLU A 1055 -10.39 26.50 -19.92
C GLU A 1055 -10.78 25.28 -20.76
N GLN A 1056 -10.30 24.10 -20.41
CA GLN A 1056 -10.61 22.87 -21.11
C GLN A 1056 -10.38 21.65 -20.21
N LEU A 1057 -11.21 20.62 -20.36
CA LEU A 1057 -11.07 19.32 -19.73
C LEU A 1057 -10.74 18.25 -20.76
N MET A 1058 -10.05 17.19 -20.34
CA MET A 1058 -9.75 16.01 -21.15
C MET A 1058 -9.95 14.75 -20.31
N ILE A 1059 -10.71 13.79 -20.83
CA ILE A 1059 -10.89 12.46 -20.24
C ILE A 1059 -10.14 11.46 -21.11
N GLU A 1060 -9.27 10.67 -20.48
CA GLU A 1060 -8.40 9.71 -21.16
C GLU A 1060 -8.38 8.38 -20.39
N PRO A 1061 -9.18 7.39 -20.81
CA PRO A 1061 -9.10 6.02 -20.30
C PRO A 1061 -7.78 5.37 -20.75
N GLY A 1062 -7.03 4.78 -19.82
CA GLY A 1062 -5.67 4.30 -20.09
C GLY A 1062 -5.30 3.03 -19.34
N PHE A 1063 -4.18 2.43 -19.71
CA PHE A 1063 -3.52 1.41 -18.88
C PHE A 1063 -2.37 2.10 -18.15
N ARG A 1064 -2.50 2.25 -16.84
CA ARG A 1064 -1.39 2.73 -16.04
C ARG A 1064 -0.36 1.59 -15.99
N TRP A 1065 0.84 1.84 -16.53
CA TRP A 1065 1.99 0.95 -16.40
C TRP A 1065 1.97 -0.28 -17.33
N SER A 1066 1.89 -0.03 -18.64
CA SER A 1066 2.03 -1.03 -19.71
C SER A 1066 3.32 -1.88 -19.70
N TYR A 1067 4.22 -1.68 -18.74
CA TYR A 1067 5.55 -2.31 -18.70
C TYR A 1067 5.60 -3.68 -17.99
N ARG A 1068 4.57 -4.10 -17.23
CA ARG A 1068 4.48 -5.44 -16.61
C ARG A 1068 3.20 -6.21 -16.94
N THR A 1069 2.20 -5.56 -17.54
CA THR A 1069 0.98 -6.25 -17.94
C THR A 1069 1.27 -7.08 -19.19
N ASN A 1070 1.11 -8.40 -19.11
CA ASN A 1070 0.87 -9.28 -20.26
C ASN A 1070 -0.47 -8.96 -20.97
N GLY A 1071 -1.02 -7.76 -20.76
CA GLY A 1071 -2.24 -7.28 -21.37
C GLY A 1071 -2.00 -7.01 -22.85
N ASP A 1072 -2.92 -7.45 -23.68
CA ASP A 1072 -2.89 -7.19 -25.11
C ASP A 1072 -3.02 -5.68 -25.36
N LEU A 1073 -1.92 -4.97 -25.65
CA LEU A 1073 -1.99 -3.55 -26.07
C LEU A 1073 -2.75 -3.38 -27.41
N GLY A 1074 -3.28 -4.45 -28.00
CA GLY A 1074 -4.29 -4.41 -29.06
C GLY A 1074 -5.71 -4.08 -28.57
N ALA A 1075 -5.97 -4.06 -27.26
CA ALA A 1075 -7.30 -3.80 -26.71
C ALA A 1075 -7.66 -2.31 -26.83
N VAL A 1076 -8.50 -1.97 -27.81
CA VAL A 1076 -9.18 -0.67 -27.93
C VAL A 1076 -10.05 -0.41 -26.69
N TRP A 1077 -10.16 0.85 -26.24
CA TRP A 1077 -11.21 1.22 -25.29
C TRP A 1077 -12.53 1.47 -26.02
N THR A 1078 -13.52 0.64 -25.75
CA THR A 1078 -14.88 0.67 -26.30
C THR A 1078 -15.91 1.25 -25.33
N GLY A 1079 -15.47 1.67 -24.14
CA GLY A 1079 -16.32 2.33 -23.15
C GLY A 1079 -16.96 3.63 -23.63
N LYS A 1080 -17.94 4.06 -22.85
CA LYS A 1080 -18.87 5.14 -23.14
C LYS A 1080 -19.03 6.04 -21.91
N ILE A 1081 -19.19 7.33 -22.17
CA ILE A 1081 -19.49 8.37 -21.19
C ILE A 1081 -20.94 8.81 -21.39
N ASP A 1082 -21.72 8.74 -20.33
CA ASP A 1082 -23.13 9.18 -20.30
C ASP A 1082 -23.21 10.68 -19.99
N TYR A 1083 -22.50 11.13 -18.94
CA TYR A 1083 -22.44 12.55 -18.63
C TYR A 1083 -21.12 12.94 -17.95
N VAL A 1084 -20.84 14.24 -18.03
CA VAL A 1084 -19.81 14.94 -17.23
C VAL A 1084 -20.47 16.14 -16.57
N ARG A 1085 -20.48 16.22 -15.23
CA ARG A 1085 -21.14 17.29 -14.45
C ARG A 1085 -20.18 17.95 -13.45
N LEU A 1086 -20.48 19.19 -13.06
CA LEU A 1086 -19.65 20.03 -12.19
C LEU A 1086 -20.44 20.57 -10.99
N ASP A 1087 -19.77 20.74 -9.83
CA ASP A 1087 -20.35 21.33 -8.61
C ASP A 1087 -19.41 22.35 -7.92
N PRO A 1088 -19.89 23.55 -7.52
CA PRO A 1088 -21.14 24.20 -7.91
C PRO A 1088 -21.13 24.80 -9.33
N GLY A 1089 -22.27 24.66 -9.97
CA GLY A 1089 -22.40 24.81 -11.40
C GLY A 1089 -22.38 26.23 -11.95
N THR A 1090 -21.25 26.67 -12.50
CA THR A 1090 -21.21 27.82 -13.42
C THR A 1090 -20.39 27.51 -14.67
N ILE A 1091 -21.00 26.80 -15.63
CA ILE A 1091 -20.68 26.99 -17.05
C ILE A 1091 -21.82 27.83 -17.63
N ASP A 1092 -21.50 28.94 -18.31
CA ASP A 1092 -22.46 29.75 -19.06
C ASP A 1092 -23.25 28.83 -20.02
N ALA A 1093 -24.58 28.89 -19.96
CA ALA A 1093 -25.46 28.07 -20.79
C ALA A 1093 -25.25 28.29 -22.30
N SER A 1094 -24.65 29.40 -22.72
CA SER A 1094 -24.28 29.65 -24.13
C SER A 1094 -23.06 28.85 -24.60
N ARG A 1095 -22.32 28.22 -23.68
CA ARG A 1095 -21.08 27.46 -23.90
C ARG A 1095 -21.24 25.95 -23.67
N ARG A 1096 -22.46 25.50 -23.36
CA ARG A 1096 -22.82 24.08 -23.26
C ARG A 1096 -23.06 23.45 -24.61
#